data_AF-A0AAV9CM98-F1
#
_entry.id   AF-A0AAV9CM98-F1
#
_cell.length_a   1.000
_cell.length_b   1.000
_cell.length_c   1.000
_cell.angle_alpha   90.00
_cell.angle_beta   90.00
_cell.angle_gamma   90.00
#
_symmetry.space_group_name_H-M   'P 1'
#
loop_
_entity.id
_entity.type
_entity.pdbx_description
1 polymer ?
#
loop_
_entity_poly.entity_id
_entity_poly.type
_entity_poly.pdbx_seq_one_letter_code
_entity_poly.pdbx_strand_id
1 'polypeptide(L)'
;MLSPEKNNITIVEDPRTGEVSLLGAEVIKVLDLDHFLQLLQVGEANRHATNTKLNTESSRSHAILMVYVQRSVKGKEENEGFAPQNNTRVDLSSGTGAPKILKSKFLIVDLAGSERIDKSGSEGHMLEEAKFINLSLTSLGKCINALAENSPHIPIRDSKLTSLLRDSFGGSARTSLIITIGPSTRHYTETASTIMFGQRAMKIVNMVKLKEEFDYESLCRKLEYQVDSLTAEMERQQKWRDVEKLQIDRKLEECQNSLAEAKNIVVRSEVLEKENDRLESEIKFVLEQLEIQKDQNKIMCDDVDRLTLSLKQSEERHLENYTHQKVLSETTQMYEKKIAELFKQLEDEHAKYESSEEQLLQESQLQISTLQMVLADTTQMYEKKMTDLSTQLEEERVRSEHLEEQLVEMRKHLTDSIKEENDCFQMKLQEMDQLQKNLMNELKSLRSERDEILSEKTLQYQELQKMLQRLVDEERQRKCLEMETANLKKLLSEYKIDLETKQSCTTNGSGGAASALGNQTRIIKGNKSRDALSGQRSTIFKIFEEVGLQKILDLLRSEDLDVQIHAVKVVANLAAEDINQERIVEEGGLDALLLLLESSENTTILRVISGAIANLAMNEFNQGLIMSKGGARLLANLASKTDDPQTLRMVAGAIANLCGNEKLHVMLKEEGGIKALLYMVKSGNSDVIAQIARGLANFAKCESRTINQGYRKGRSLLVEDGALTWMVANQNITISSTRRHIELALCHLAQNEDNVQDFVTSGGIIELKRISLESPREDIRHLAKKTLNSNPALVREMQKG
;
A
#
# COMPACT_ATOMS: atom_id res chain seq x y z
N MET A 1 22.70 19.88 0.93
CA MET A 1 21.33 20.42 0.69
C MET A 1 21.30 20.99 -0.72
N LEU A 2 20.14 21.00 -1.39
CA LEU A 2 20.01 21.59 -2.73
C LEU A 2 20.19 23.11 -2.71
N SER A 3 19.71 23.79 -1.67
CA SER A 3 19.94 25.21 -1.41
C SER A 3 20.81 25.37 -0.15
N PRO A 4 22.15 25.48 -0.28
CA PRO A 4 23.08 25.54 0.85
C PRO A 4 22.96 26.82 1.68
N GLU A 5 22.33 27.88 1.13
CA GLU A 5 22.03 29.13 1.84
C GLU A 5 21.13 28.92 3.08
N LYS A 6 20.31 27.87 3.07
CA LYS A 6 19.26 27.61 4.08
C LYS A 6 19.80 26.77 5.22
N ASN A 7 20.29 27.44 6.26
CA ASN A 7 20.80 26.79 7.46
C ASN A 7 19.73 26.64 8.56
N ASN A 8 19.86 25.61 9.38
CA ASN A 8 19.01 25.34 10.56
C ASN A 8 17.49 25.22 10.25
N ILE A 9 17.13 24.41 9.26
CA ILE A 9 15.74 24.13 8.88
C ILE A 9 14.96 23.55 10.08
N THR A 10 13.79 24.13 10.34
CA THR A 10 12.90 23.71 11.44
C THR A 10 12.15 22.43 11.06
N ILE A 11 12.19 21.46 11.96
CA ILE A 11 11.43 20.21 11.86
C ILE A 11 10.11 20.42 12.59
N VAL A 12 8.99 20.30 11.89
CA VAL A 12 7.64 20.42 12.47
C VAL A 12 6.90 19.10 12.36
N GLU A 13 6.29 18.73 13.47
CA GLU A 13 5.46 17.55 13.62
C GLU A 13 3.99 17.98 13.56
N ASP A 14 3.20 17.32 12.72
CA ASP A 14 1.75 17.43 12.76
C ASP A 14 1.21 16.63 13.96
N PRO A 15 0.55 17.28 14.95
CA PRO A 15 0.07 16.61 16.15
C PRO A 15 -1.07 15.60 15.90
N ARG A 16 -1.77 15.70 14.76
CA ARG A 16 -2.89 14.81 14.41
C ARG A 16 -2.43 13.62 13.59
N THR A 17 -1.51 13.82 12.65
CA THR A 17 -1.04 12.76 11.75
C THR A 17 0.29 12.14 12.20
N GLY A 18 1.02 12.80 13.10
CA GLY A 18 2.37 12.42 13.52
C GLY A 18 3.44 12.66 12.45
N GLU A 19 3.08 13.29 11.33
CA GLU A 19 3.94 13.45 10.15
C GLU A 19 4.98 14.54 10.37
N VAL A 20 6.19 14.25 9.88
CA VAL A 20 7.33 15.15 10.01
C VAL A 20 7.53 15.92 8.71
N SER A 21 7.41 17.24 8.82
CA SER A 21 7.56 18.22 7.74
C SER A 21 8.76 19.13 8.00
N LEU A 22 9.40 19.59 6.92
CA LEU A 22 10.57 20.46 6.96
C LEU A 22 10.18 21.85 6.47
N LEU A 23 9.84 22.75 7.39
CA LEU A 23 9.51 24.13 7.04
C LEU A 23 10.76 24.89 6.60
N GLY A 24 10.79 25.29 5.34
CA GLY A 24 11.90 26.02 4.72
C GLY A 24 12.75 25.19 3.75
N ALA A 25 12.61 23.86 3.75
CA ALA A 25 13.23 23.02 2.72
C ALA A 25 12.61 23.32 1.35
N GLU A 26 13.45 23.40 0.32
CA GLU A 26 12.99 23.60 -1.06
C GLU A 26 12.56 22.25 -1.65
N VAL A 27 11.36 22.20 -2.24
CA VAL A 27 10.82 21.03 -2.91
C VAL A 27 10.86 21.27 -4.41
N ILE A 28 11.70 20.52 -5.11
CA ILE A 28 11.89 20.66 -6.55
C ILE A 28 11.11 19.55 -7.28
N LYS A 29 10.33 19.95 -8.29
CA LYS A 29 9.59 19.01 -9.13
C LYS A 29 10.53 18.34 -10.12
N VAL A 30 10.63 17.01 -10.02
CA VAL A 30 11.39 16.17 -10.95
C VAL A 30 10.58 15.95 -12.23
N LEU A 31 11.22 16.10 -13.39
CA LEU A 31 10.58 15.97 -14.71
C LEU A 31 10.85 14.59 -15.34
N ASP A 32 12.11 14.17 -15.29
CA ASP A 32 12.60 12.90 -15.82
C ASP A 32 13.76 12.36 -14.96
N LEU A 33 14.29 11.20 -15.36
CA LEU A 33 15.40 10.54 -14.66
C LEU A 33 16.69 11.36 -14.72
N ASP A 34 16.98 12.02 -15.84
CA ASP A 34 18.21 12.79 -16.01
C ASP A 34 18.22 14.03 -15.12
N HIS A 35 17.10 14.74 -15.04
CA HIS A 35 16.92 15.86 -14.12
C HIS A 35 17.07 15.41 -12.66
N PHE A 36 16.54 14.23 -12.29
CA PHE A 36 16.76 13.67 -10.96
C PHE A 36 18.24 13.41 -10.67
N LEU A 37 18.97 12.79 -11.61
CA LEU A 37 20.40 12.51 -11.45
C LEU A 37 21.23 13.79 -11.36
N GLN A 38 20.89 14.83 -12.12
CA GLN A 38 21.51 16.15 -12.00
C GLN A 38 21.29 16.77 -10.62
N LEU A 39 20.06 16.74 -10.11
CA LEU A 39 19.75 17.23 -8.76
C LEU A 39 20.50 16.44 -7.69
N LEU A 40 20.65 15.12 -7.86
CA LEU A 40 21.43 14.28 -6.96
C LEU A 40 22.92 14.71 -6.95
N GLN A 41 23.52 14.94 -8.12
CA GLN A 41 24.90 15.43 -8.25
C GLN A 41 25.10 16.80 -7.59
N VAL A 42 24.14 17.73 -7.74
CA VAL A 42 24.18 19.02 -7.04
C VAL A 42 24.11 18.82 -5.52
N GLY A 43 23.25 17.92 -5.05
CA GLY A 43 23.14 17.55 -3.64
C GLY A 43 24.43 16.98 -3.06
N GLU A 44 25.10 16.11 -3.82
CA GLU A 44 26.41 15.52 -3.46
C GLU A 44 27.53 16.57 -3.46
N ALA A 45 27.60 17.44 -4.48
CA ALA A 45 28.60 18.51 -4.56
C ALA A 45 28.47 19.49 -3.37
N ASN A 46 27.25 19.73 -2.90
CA ASN A 46 26.98 20.57 -1.73
C ASN A 46 27.22 19.86 -0.39
N ARG A 47 27.52 18.54 -0.38
CA ARG A 47 27.81 17.78 0.83
C ARG A 47 29.24 18.09 1.29
N HIS A 48 29.38 18.69 2.47
CA HIS A 48 30.69 18.86 3.10
C HIS A 48 31.19 17.50 3.62
N ALA A 49 32.30 17.00 3.08
CA ALA A 49 32.99 15.79 3.52
C ALA A 49 34.44 16.12 3.91
N THR A 50 34.86 15.67 5.09
CA THR A 50 36.21 15.92 5.63
C THR A 50 36.89 14.60 6.00
N ASN A 51 38.13 14.38 5.54
CA ASN A 51 38.82 13.09 5.66
C ASN A 51 39.20 12.73 7.11
N THR A 52 39.05 11.45 7.48
CA THR A 52 39.65 10.84 8.70
C THR A 52 40.88 10.00 8.32
N LYS A 53 41.70 9.62 9.30
CA LYS A 53 42.77 8.60 9.13
C LYS A 53 42.24 7.19 8.80
N LEU A 54 40.93 6.94 8.90
CA LEU A 54 40.31 5.60 8.75
C LEU A 54 39.40 5.45 7.52
N ASN A 55 38.81 6.53 7.01
CA ASN A 55 37.93 6.56 5.84
C ASN A 55 38.06 7.88 5.08
N THR A 56 38.09 7.79 3.74
CA THR A 56 38.48 8.87 2.83
C THR A 56 37.36 9.69 2.21
N GLU A 57 36.06 9.41 2.42
CA GLU A 57 35.04 10.23 1.73
C GLU A 57 33.60 10.32 2.32
N SER A 58 33.25 9.60 3.40
CA SER A 58 31.82 9.53 3.80
C SER A 58 31.48 9.46 5.29
N SER A 59 32.44 9.23 6.21
CA SER A 59 32.08 8.75 7.55
C SER A 59 31.62 9.80 8.56
N ARG A 60 31.40 11.07 8.15
CA ARG A 60 31.19 12.19 9.07
C ARG A 60 29.89 12.98 8.95
N SER A 61 28.97 12.59 8.08
CA SER A 61 27.64 13.21 8.05
C SER A 61 26.58 12.19 7.66
N HIS A 62 25.38 12.37 8.22
CA HIS A 62 24.20 11.62 7.78
C HIS A 62 23.65 12.28 6.52
N ALA A 63 23.42 11.51 5.46
CA ALA A 63 22.75 11.98 4.26
C ALA A 63 21.34 11.40 4.19
N ILE A 64 20.36 12.27 3.91
CA ILE A 64 18.96 11.88 3.76
C ILE A 64 18.47 12.41 2.42
N LEU A 65 18.07 11.50 1.55
CA LEU A 65 17.38 11.80 0.30
C LEU A 65 15.89 11.55 0.49
N MET A 66 15.09 12.60 0.31
CA MET A 66 13.63 12.56 0.46
C MET A 66 12.97 12.76 -0.90
N VAL A 67 12.23 11.76 -1.36
CA VAL A 67 11.50 11.78 -2.64
C VAL A 67 10.01 11.66 -2.36
N TYR A 68 9.23 12.63 -2.83
CA TYR A 68 7.77 12.61 -2.74
C TYR A 68 7.19 12.09 -4.05
N VAL A 69 6.35 11.05 -3.96
CA VAL A 69 5.65 10.46 -5.10
C VAL A 69 4.17 10.69 -4.92
N GLN A 70 3.53 11.25 -5.95
CA GLN A 70 2.10 11.53 -5.95
C GLN A 70 1.44 10.81 -7.13
N ARG A 71 0.30 10.18 -6.89
CA ARG A 71 -0.49 9.51 -7.92
C ARG A 71 -1.95 9.94 -7.81
N SER A 72 -2.50 10.50 -8.88
CA SER A 72 -3.95 10.74 -8.97
C SER A 72 -4.70 9.40 -9.09
N VAL A 73 -5.72 9.24 -8.25
CA VAL A 73 -6.68 8.14 -8.28
C VAL A 73 -7.94 8.68 -8.95
N LYS A 74 -8.19 8.23 -10.18
CA LYS A 74 -9.49 8.46 -10.82
C LYS A 74 -10.53 7.68 -10.02
N GLY A 75 -11.58 8.37 -9.56
CA GLY A 75 -12.70 7.74 -8.88
C GLY A 75 -13.26 6.62 -9.75
N LYS A 76 -13.60 5.48 -9.14
CA LYS A 76 -14.40 4.46 -9.81
C LYS A 76 -15.72 5.14 -10.18
N GLU A 77 -15.98 5.30 -11.46
CA GLU A 77 -17.35 5.50 -11.92
C GLU A 77 -18.10 4.24 -11.46
N GLU A 78 -19.09 4.43 -10.58
CA GLU A 78 -19.98 3.38 -10.19
C GLU A 78 -20.73 2.91 -11.44
N ASN A 79 -20.59 1.63 -11.76
CA ASN A 79 -21.33 0.96 -12.82
C ASN A 79 -22.83 1.06 -12.53
N GLU A 80 -23.53 1.98 -13.18
CA GLU A 80 -24.91 1.75 -13.57
C GLU A 80 -24.92 0.80 -14.77
N GLY A 81 -25.26 -0.46 -14.51
CA GLY A 81 -25.72 -1.37 -15.54
C GLY A 81 -27.24 -1.38 -15.56
N PHE A 82 -27.87 -0.58 -16.42
CA PHE A 82 -29.12 -0.94 -17.09
C PHE A 82 -29.17 -0.31 -18.48
N ALA A 83 -29.61 -1.11 -19.45
CA ALA A 83 -29.58 -0.89 -20.89
C ALA A 83 -30.46 0.29 -21.37
N PRO A 84 -30.30 0.77 -22.63
CA PRO A 84 -30.72 2.09 -23.06
C PRO A 84 -32.16 2.10 -23.58
N GLN A 85 -33.06 2.87 -22.96
CA GLN A 85 -34.26 3.38 -23.64
C GLN A 85 -34.65 4.79 -23.17
N ASN A 86 -34.72 5.68 -24.16
CA ASN A 86 -35.58 6.86 -24.29
C ASN A 86 -35.41 8.06 -23.33
N ASN A 87 -34.88 9.14 -23.91
CA ASN A 87 -35.22 10.55 -23.72
C ASN A 87 -36.22 10.86 -22.58
N THR A 88 -35.73 11.26 -21.41
CA THR A 88 -36.15 12.50 -20.72
C THR A 88 -35.34 12.73 -19.44
N ARG A 89 -34.95 13.99 -19.24
CA ARG A 89 -34.44 14.61 -17.99
C ARG A 89 -33.13 14.06 -17.41
N VAL A 90 -32.09 14.88 -17.57
CA VAL A 90 -30.83 14.77 -16.85
C VAL A 90 -31.09 15.11 -15.38
N ASP A 91 -31.09 14.10 -14.52
CA ASP A 91 -31.02 14.27 -13.06
C ASP A 91 -29.65 14.81 -12.67
N LEU A 92 -29.64 15.98 -12.04
CA LEU A 92 -28.44 16.73 -11.64
C LEU A 92 -27.99 16.43 -10.19
N SER A 93 -28.13 15.20 -9.71
CA SER A 93 -27.87 14.89 -8.30
C SER A 93 -27.22 13.53 -8.05
N SER A 94 -26.09 13.25 -8.70
CA SER A 94 -25.24 12.09 -8.36
C SER A 94 -23.76 12.32 -8.73
N GLY A 95 -22.90 12.46 -7.71
CA GLY A 95 -21.52 11.95 -7.76
C GLY A 95 -20.34 12.87 -8.10
N THR A 96 -20.26 14.11 -7.60
CA THR A 96 -18.97 14.86 -7.59
C THR A 96 -18.03 14.38 -6.48
N GLY A 97 -17.55 13.15 -6.58
CA GLY A 97 -16.42 12.69 -5.77
C GLY A 97 -15.16 13.46 -6.18
N ALA A 98 -14.66 14.35 -5.32
CA ALA A 98 -13.44 15.10 -5.58
C ALA A 98 -12.27 14.13 -5.93
N PRO A 99 -11.43 14.46 -6.93
CA PRO A 99 -10.31 13.61 -7.31
C PRO A 99 -9.40 13.36 -6.11
N LYS A 100 -9.10 12.10 -5.84
CA LYS A 100 -8.20 11.71 -4.74
C LYS A 100 -6.77 11.60 -5.25
N ILE A 101 -5.79 12.02 -4.47
CA ILE A 101 -4.36 11.76 -4.70
C ILE A 101 -3.87 10.79 -3.63
N LEU A 102 -3.12 9.79 -4.06
CA LEU A 102 -2.26 8.99 -3.21
C LEU A 102 -0.90 9.67 -3.08
N LYS A 103 -0.49 10.00 -1.85
CA LYS A 103 0.83 10.54 -1.56
C LYS A 103 1.71 9.46 -0.92
N SER A 104 2.96 9.38 -1.36
CA SER A 104 3.98 8.50 -0.78
C SER A 104 5.27 9.29 -0.58
N LYS A 105 5.97 8.98 0.51
CA LYS A 105 7.26 9.57 0.88
C LYS A 105 8.29 8.45 0.90
N PHE A 106 9.29 8.55 0.03
CA PHE A 106 10.39 7.60 -0.05
C PHE A 106 11.65 8.24 0.53
N LEU A 107 12.27 7.54 1.47
CA LEU A 107 13.44 8.01 2.22
C LEU A 107 14.60 7.05 1.99
N ILE A 108 15.70 7.55 1.47
CA ILE A 108 16.99 6.86 1.46
C ILE A 108 17.90 7.58 2.44
N VAL A 109 18.47 6.84 3.39
CA VAL A 109 19.27 7.39 4.47
C VAL A 109 20.61 6.67 4.47
N ASP A 110 21.68 7.44 4.36
CA ASP A 110 23.06 7.00 4.56
C ASP A 110 23.52 7.53 5.92
N LEU A 111 23.74 6.62 6.86
CA LEU A 111 24.14 6.98 8.22
C LEU A 111 25.66 7.03 8.32
N ALA A 112 26.17 8.03 9.03
CA ALA A 112 27.57 8.12 9.41
C ALA A 112 28.01 6.89 10.22
N GLY A 113 29.33 6.66 10.26
CA GLY A 113 29.91 5.53 10.95
C GLY A 113 29.55 5.49 12.45
N SER A 114 29.27 4.28 12.96
CA SER A 114 28.91 4.05 14.37
C SER A 114 30.11 3.76 15.26
N GLU A 115 31.34 3.99 14.77
CA GLU A 115 32.56 3.74 15.53
C GLU A 115 32.75 4.70 16.70
N ARG A 116 33.36 4.16 17.76
CA ARG A 116 33.65 4.92 18.97
C ARG A 116 34.78 5.92 18.77
N ILE A 117 34.64 7.07 19.43
CA ILE A 117 35.53 8.24 19.33
C ILE A 117 36.97 7.94 19.79
N ASP A 118 37.13 7.04 20.76
CA ASP A 118 38.41 6.57 21.30
C ASP A 118 39.31 5.91 20.24
N LYS A 119 38.72 5.32 19.19
CA LYS A 119 39.44 4.72 18.05
C LYS A 119 39.65 5.69 16.88
N SER A 120 38.96 6.83 16.84
CA SER A 120 39.01 7.76 15.71
C SER A 120 40.16 8.77 15.76
N GLY A 121 40.77 8.96 16.93
CA GLY A 121 41.93 9.85 17.12
C GLY A 121 41.63 11.33 16.83
N SER A 122 40.40 11.77 17.11
CA SER A 122 39.92 13.13 16.80
C SER A 122 40.29 14.11 17.94
N GLU A 123 40.91 15.24 17.60
CA GLU A 123 41.32 16.30 18.56
C GLU A 123 40.67 17.65 18.19
N GLY A 124 40.46 18.54 19.18
CA GLY A 124 39.93 19.90 18.97
C GLY A 124 38.48 19.94 18.45
N HIS A 125 38.19 20.84 17.50
CA HIS A 125 36.84 20.98 16.89
C HIS A 125 36.33 19.69 16.22
N MET A 126 37.23 18.79 15.79
CA MET A 126 36.86 17.49 15.22
C MET A 126 36.25 16.54 16.27
N LEU A 127 36.59 16.72 17.54
CA LEU A 127 36.01 15.97 18.65
C LEU A 127 34.56 16.40 18.94
N GLU A 128 34.27 17.70 18.84
CA GLU A 128 32.91 18.23 19.02
C GLU A 128 31.97 17.75 17.92
N GLU A 129 32.43 17.76 16.66
CA GLU A 129 31.69 17.20 15.52
C GLU A 129 31.44 15.69 15.70
N ALA A 130 32.47 14.91 16.05
CA ALA A 130 32.35 13.48 16.30
C ALA A 130 31.38 13.14 17.45
N LYS A 131 31.28 14.03 18.47
CA LYS A 131 30.28 13.89 19.55
C LYS A 131 28.86 14.06 19.04
N PHE A 132 28.58 15.04 18.18
CA PHE A 132 27.23 15.24 17.63
C PHE A 132 26.79 14.08 16.72
N ILE A 133 27.70 13.55 15.91
CA ILE A 133 27.44 12.37 15.07
C ILE A 133 27.07 11.17 15.95
N ASN A 134 27.90 10.87 16.95
CA ASN A 134 27.65 9.76 17.87
C ASN A 134 26.41 9.97 18.74
N LEU A 135 26.08 11.20 19.12
CA LEU A 135 24.86 11.52 19.85
C LEU A 135 23.61 11.14 19.05
N SER A 136 23.58 11.46 17.76
CA SER A 136 22.43 11.12 16.89
C SER A 136 22.25 9.61 16.72
N LEU A 137 23.34 8.84 16.54
CA LEU A 137 23.29 7.38 16.45
C LEU A 137 22.96 6.71 17.78
N THR A 138 23.46 7.26 18.90
CA THR A 138 23.13 6.78 20.25
C THR A 138 21.65 7.01 20.54
N SER A 139 21.11 8.18 20.17
CA SER A 139 19.70 8.52 20.32
C SER A 139 18.82 7.60 19.47
N LEU A 140 19.26 7.30 18.23
CA LEU A 140 18.62 6.29 17.39
C LEU A 140 18.63 4.91 18.05
N GLY A 141 19.76 4.49 18.61
CA GLY A 141 19.89 3.27 19.41
C GLY A 141 18.88 3.20 20.56
N LYS A 142 18.71 4.28 21.32
CA LYS A 142 17.72 4.37 22.41
C LYS A 142 16.29 4.25 21.88
N CYS A 143 15.96 4.95 20.79
CA CYS A 143 14.64 4.87 20.17
C CYS A 143 14.31 3.45 19.71
N ILE A 144 15.26 2.78 19.05
CA ILE A 144 15.10 1.40 18.59
C ILE A 144 14.91 0.44 19.76
N ASN A 145 15.65 0.61 20.86
CA ASN A 145 15.47 -0.21 22.05
C ASN A 145 14.09 -0.01 22.68
N ALA A 146 13.69 1.24 22.90
CA ALA A 146 12.39 1.57 23.47
C ALA A 146 11.24 1.02 22.61
N LEU A 147 11.35 1.14 21.28
CA LEU A 147 10.40 0.57 20.32
C LEU A 147 10.38 -0.97 20.36
N ALA A 148 11.54 -1.61 20.44
CA ALA A 148 11.65 -3.07 20.49
C ALA A 148 11.08 -3.67 21.79
N GLU A 149 11.08 -2.89 22.88
CA GLU A 149 10.53 -3.25 24.20
C GLU A 149 9.08 -2.76 24.39
N ASN A 150 8.45 -2.17 23.36
CA ASN A 150 7.11 -1.57 23.43
C ASN A 150 6.96 -0.56 24.59
N SER A 151 8.01 0.22 24.86
CA SER A 151 8.01 1.24 25.90
C SER A 151 6.98 2.34 25.61
N PRO A 152 6.26 2.85 26.62
CA PRO A 152 5.23 3.88 26.44
C PRO A 152 5.80 5.24 26.02
N HIS A 153 7.06 5.52 26.39
CA HIS A 153 7.78 6.73 26.01
C HIS A 153 8.95 6.39 25.09
N ILE A 154 8.94 6.96 23.89
CA ILE A 154 10.03 6.80 22.91
C ILE A 154 10.73 8.15 22.76
N PRO A 155 12.06 8.24 23.01
CA PRO A 155 12.81 9.50 23.03
C PRO A 155 13.16 10.02 21.62
N ILE A 156 12.16 10.14 20.75
CA ILE A 156 12.31 10.49 19.33
C ILE A 156 12.87 11.91 19.15
N ARG A 157 12.65 12.79 20.14
CA ARG A 157 13.06 14.21 20.12
C ARG A 157 14.52 14.44 20.55
N ASP A 158 15.23 13.42 21.03
CA ASP A 158 16.62 13.54 21.51
C ASP A 158 17.61 13.95 20.40
N SER A 159 17.26 13.71 19.12
CA SER A 159 18.05 14.17 17.99
C SER A 159 17.20 14.60 16.80
N LYS A 160 17.75 15.48 15.96
CA LYS A 160 17.12 15.87 14.68
C LYS A 160 16.92 14.66 13.75
N LEU A 161 17.87 13.72 13.77
CA LEU A 161 17.82 12.49 12.96
C LEU A 161 16.63 11.61 13.37
N THR A 162 16.50 11.31 14.67
CA THR A 162 15.39 10.50 15.19
C THR A 162 14.05 11.18 14.97
N SER A 163 14.01 12.52 15.07
CA SER A 163 12.81 13.31 14.74
C SER A 163 12.42 13.15 13.27
N LEU A 164 13.37 13.17 12.34
CA LEU A 164 13.10 12.97 10.91
C LEU A 164 12.70 11.53 10.55
N LEU A 165 13.25 10.56 11.26
CA LEU A 165 13.03 9.13 11.01
C LEU A 165 11.86 8.54 11.79
N ARG A 166 11.09 9.35 12.51
CA ARG A 166 9.90 8.91 13.26
C ARG A 166 8.94 8.08 12.40
N ASP A 167 8.60 8.58 11.21
CA ASP A 167 7.71 7.87 10.29
C ASP A 167 8.26 6.48 9.89
N SER A 168 9.59 6.33 9.96
CA SER A 168 10.33 5.12 9.57
C SER A 168 10.42 4.08 10.67
N PHE A 169 10.40 4.45 11.95
CA PHE A 169 10.51 3.49 13.06
C PHE A 169 9.33 3.64 14.04
N GLY A 170 8.44 2.64 14.08
CA GLY A 170 7.18 2.70 14.83
C GLY A 170 6.07 3.51 14.14
N GLY A 171 6.31 3.95 12.91
CA GLY A 171 5.40 4.80 12.13
C GLY A 171 4.66 4.06 11.00
N SER A 172 4.31 4.82 9.95
CA SER A 172 3.51 4.34 8.81
C SER A 172 4.31 3.88 7.59
N ALA A 173 5.65 3.96 7.64
CA ALA A 173 6.50 3.59 6.52
C ALA A 173 6.84 2.09 6.48
N ARG A 174 7.05 1.57 5.27
CA ARG A 174 7.76 0.30 5.07
C ARG A 174 9.25 0.56 5.18
N THR A 175 9.88 -0.01 6.20
CA THR A 175 11.27 0.29 6.53
C THR A 175 12.15 -0.92 6.30
N SER A 176 13.29 -0.69 5.66
CA SER A 176 14.34 -1.69 5.48
C SER A 176 15.64 -1.08 5.98
N LEU A 177 16.39 -1.85 6.76
CA LEU A 177 17.64 -1.44 7.35
C LEU A 177 18.75 -2.34 6.84
N ILE A 178 19.79 -1.75 6.26
CA ILE A 178 20.99 -2.46 5.82
C ILE A 178 22.06 -2.24 6.87
N ILE A 179 22.67 -3.33 7.32
CA ILE A 179 23.67 -3.31 8.38
C ILE A 179 25.01 -3.76 7.82
N THR A 180 25.99 -2.87 7.90
CA THR A 180 27.35 -3.12 7.42
C THR A 180 28.27 -3.48 8.58
N ILE A 181 28.99 -4.60 8.48
CA ILE A 181 29.92 -5.07 9.51
C ILE A 181 31.35 -5.18 9.00
N GLY A 182 32.33 -5.06 9.90
CA GLY A 182 33.74 -5.21 9.58
C GLY A 182 34.18 -6.68 9.71
N PRO A 183 34.74 -7.32 8.66
CA PRO A 183 35.08 -8.75 8.69
C PRO A 183 36.36 -9.09 9.48
N SER A 184 37.05 -8.08 10.04
CA SER A 184 38.30 -8.24 10.78
C SER A 184 38.06 -8.40 12.28
N THR A 185 38.87 -9.22 12.95
CA THR A 185 38.85 -9.41 14.40
C THR A 185 39.05 -8.10 15.18
N ARG A 186 39.72 -7.11 14.59
CA ARG A 186 39.87 -5.75 15.16
C ARG A 186 38.53 -5.02 15.35
N HIS A 187 37.51 -5.39 14.59
CA HIS A 187 36.16 -4.82 14.65
C HIS A 187 35.17 -5.70 15.40
N TYR A 188 35.62 -6.72 16.15
CA TYR A 188 34.74 -7.66 16.85
C TYR A 188 33.69 -6.94 17.73
N THR A 189 34.12 -5.95 18.52
CA THR A 189 33.24 -5.20 19.42
C THR A 189 32.19 -4.37 18.67
N GLU A 190 32.59 -3.72 17.57
CA GLU A 190 31.68 -2.92 16.75
C GLU A 190 30.71 -3.83 16.01
N THR A 191 31.21 -4.90 15.37
CA THR A 191 30.42 -5.90 14.65
C THR A 191 29.34 -6.51 15.52
N ALA A 192 29.69 -6.95 16.74
CA ALA A 192 28.72 -7.46 17.70
C ALA A 192 27.67 -6.40 18.06
N SER A 193 28.08 -5.16 18.31
CA SER A 193 27.16 -4.06 18.64
C SER A 193 26.19 -3.76 17.50
N THR A 194 26.67 -3.74 16.25
CA THR A 194 25.85 -3.47 15.06
C THR A 194 24.87 -4.60 14.77
N ILE A 195 25.28 -5.87 14.94
CA ILE A 195 24.37 -7.03 14.81
C ILE A 195 23.27 -6.97 15.88
N MET A 196 23.64 -6.69 17.14
CA MET A 196 22.67 -6.58 18.23
C MET A 196 21.69 -5.42 18.01
N PHE A 197 22.15 -4.30 17.44
CA PHE A 197 21.27 -3.22 17.01
C PHE A 197 20.27 -3.69 15.95
N GLY A 198 20.72 -4.43 14.94
CA GLY A 198 19.85 -5.02 13.93
C GLY A 198 18.81 -5.98 14.49
N GLN A 199 19.22 -6.87 15.37
CA GLN A 199 18.31 -7.81 16.02
C GLN A 199 17.20 -7.11 16.81
N ARG A 200 17.51 -5.98 17.47
CA ARG A 200 16.50 -5.16 18.15
C ARG A 200 15.59 -4.44 17.16
N ALA A 201 16.16 -3.86 16.10
CA ALA A 201 15.37 -3.21 15.05
C ALA A 201 14.38 -4.17 14.37
N MET A 202 14.73 -5.45 14.20
CA MET A 202 13.82 -6.47 13.64
C MET A 202 12.57 -6.74 14.48
N LYS A 203 12.58 -6.42 15.78
CA LYS A 203 11.41 -6.60 16.66
C LYS A 203 10.36 -5.50 16.48
N ILE A 204 10.71 -4.39 15.82
CA ILE A 204 9.83 -3.23 15.66
C ILE A 204 8.81 -3.52 14.56
N VAL A 205 7.54 -3.36 14.89
CA VAL A 205 6.43 -3.52 13.95
C VAL A 205 5.92 -2.15 13.51
N ASN A 206 5.95 -1.88 12.20
CA ASN A 206 5.37 -0.67 11.62
C ASN A 206 3.96 -0.95 11.08
N MET A 207 3.07 0.03 11.22
CA MET A 207 1.68 -0.05 10.75
C MET A 207 1.53 0.75 9.46
N VAL A 208 1.71 0.09 8.31
CA VAL A 208 1.65 0.73 7.00
C VAL A 208 0.25 1.26 6.71
N LYS A 209 0.13 2.56 6.43
CA LYS A 209 -1.14 3.23 6.08
C LYS A 209 -1.06 3.85 4.69
N LEU A 210 -2.05 3.59 3.85
CA LEU A 210 -2.19 4.26 2.55
C LEU A 210 -2.71 5.68 2.78
N LYS A 211 -2.02 6.69 2.23
CA LYS A 211 -2.41 8.10 2.36
C LYS A 211 -3.24 8.53 1.15
N GLU A 212 -4.55 8.61 1.34
CA GLU A 212 -5.48 9.25 0.40
C GLU A 212 -5.76 10.68 0.87
N GLU A 213 -5.45 11.66 0.02
CA GLU A 213 -5.80 13.06 0.24
C GLU A 213 -6.68 13.56 -0.91
N PHE A 214 -7.50 14.57 -0.64
CA PHE A 214 -8.25 15.24 -1.69
C PHE A 214 -7.33 16.18 -2.47
N ASP A 215 -7.43 16.12 -3.80
CA ASP A 215 -6.72 17.02 -4.69
C ASP A 215 -7.45 18.38 -4.76
N TYR A 216 -7.27 19.18 -3.72
CA TYR A 216 -7.86 20.51 -3.65
C TYR A 216 -7.38 21.41 -4.79
N GLU A 217 -6.16 21.23 -5.30
CA GLU A 217 -5.61 22.05 -6.38
C GLU A 217 -6.28 21.75 -7.72
N SER A 218 -6.42 20.47 -8.10
CA SER A 218 -7.18 20.11 -9.30
C SER A 218 -8.67 20.40 -9.15
N LEU A 219 -9.23 20.30 -7.94
CA LEU A 219 -10.61 20.68 -7.67
C LEU A 219 -10.82 22.20 -7.84
N CYS A 220 -9.95 23.02 -7.26
CA CYS A 220 -9.96 24.48 -7.46
C CYS A 220 -9.85 24.82 -8.93
N ARG A 221 -8.92 24.21 -9.67
CA ARG A 221 -8.78 24.44 -11.11
C ARG A 221 -10.00 24.05 -11.93
N LYS A 222 -10.67 22.95 -11.55
CA LYS A 222 -11.94 22.53 -12.17
C LYS A 222 -13.06 23.51 -11.85
N LEU A 223 -13.14 23.97 -10.61
CA LEU A 223 -14.12 24.97 -10.18
C LEU A 223 -13.87 26.31 -10.88
N GLU A 224 -12.63 26.76 -10.99
CA GLU A 224 -12.23 27.94 -11.76
C GLU A 224 -12.67 27.82 -13.21
N TYR A 225 -12.39 26.68 -13.87
CA TYR A 225 -12.86 26.44 -15.24
C TYR A 225 -14.39 26.43 -15.37
N GLN A 226 -15.10 25.87 -14.38
CA GLN A 226 -16.56 25.90 -14.35
C GLN A 226 -17.10 27.32 -14.16
N VAL A 227 -16.48 28.11 -13.29
CA VAL A 227 -16.81 29.52 -13.08
C VAL A 227 -16.57 30.32 -14.37
N ASP A 228 -15.43 30.14 -15.04
CA ASP A 228 -15.13 30.80 -16.31
C ASP A 228 -16.14 30.41 -17.39
N SER A 229 -16.46 29.12 -17.51
CA SER A 229 -17.43 28.62 -18.49
C SER A 229 -18.85 29.14 -18.22
N LEU A 230 -19.28 29.15 -16.96
CA LEU A 230 -20.60 29.67 -16.57
C LEU A 230 -20.67 31.19 -16.76
N THR A 231 -19.59 31.91 -16.47
CA THR A 231 -19.49 33.35 -16.68
C THR A 231 -19.61 33.67 -18.17
N ALA A 232 -18.90 32.93 -19.04
CA ALA A 232 -19.00 33.09 -20.48
C ALA A 232 -20.41 32.77 -21.03
N GLU A 233 -21.09 31.76 -20.46
CA GLU A 233 -22.46 31.43 -20.85
C GLU A 233 -23.46 32.48 -20.35
N MET A 234 -23.28 33.02 -19.15
CA MET A 234 -24.07 34.15 -18.65
C MET A 234 -23.89 35.39 -19.53
N GLU A 235 -22.67 35.73 -19.93
CA GLU A 235 -22.40 36.84 -20.85
C GLU A 235 -23.07 36.65 -22.21
N ARG A 236 -23.07 35.41 -22.74
CA ARG A 236 -23.81 35.08 -23.96
C ARG A 236 -25.31 35.30 -23.78
N GLN A 237 -25.90 34.76 -22.73
CA GLN A 237 -27.32 34.95 -22.46
C GLN A 237 -27.68 36.42 -22.25
N GLN A 238 -26.80 37.20 -21.60
CA GLN A 238 -27.01 38.62 -21.41
C GLN A 238 -27.01 39.37 -22.74
N LYS A 239 -26.08 39.06 -23.65
CA LYS A 239 -26.10 39.61 -25.02
C LYS A 239 -27.37 39.25 -25.78
N TRP A 240 -27.86 38.02 -25.66
CA TRP A 240 -29.14 37.62 -26.26
C TRP A 240 -30.32 38.43 -25.70
N ARG A 241 -30.38 38.60 -24.37
CA ARG A 241 -31.39 39.44 -23.71
C ARG A 241 -31.31 40.90 -24.15
N ASP A 242 -30.11 41.45 -24.32
CA ASP A 242 -29.93 42.83 -24.78
C ASP A 242 -30.40 43.01 -26.24
N VAL A 243 -30.13 42.02 -27.11
CA VAL A 243 -30.62 42.02 -28.50
C VAL A 243 -32.15 41.90 -28.54
N GLU A 244 -32.74 41.02 -27.74
CA GLU A 244 -34.20 40.86 -27.65
C GLU A 244 -34.86 42.13 -27.12
N LYS A 245 -34.29 42.74 -26.07
CA LYS A 245 -34.75 44.03 -25.54
C LYS A 245 -34.72 45.13 -26.59
N LEU A 246 -33.63 45.25 -27.36
CA LEU A 246 -33.53 46.22 -28.46
C LEU A 246 -34.59 45.99 -29.55
N GLN A 247 -34.96 44.73 -29.81
CA GLN A 247 -36.03 44.42 -30.76
C GLN A 247 -37.41 44.80 -30.23
N ILE A 248 -37.67 44.56 -28.93
CA ILE A 248 -38.92 44.95 -28.27
C ILE A 248 -39.04 46.48 -28.22
N ASP A 249 -37.98 47.19 -27.84
CA ASP A 249 -37.95 48.66 -27.78
C ASP A 249 -38.22 49.27 -29.16
N ARG A 250 -37.65 48.70 -30.23
CA ARG A 250 -37.91 49.14 -31.61
C ARG A 250 -39.37 48.94 -32.02
N LYS A 251 -39.97 47.78 -31.70
CA LYS A 251 -41.40 47.52 -31.96
C LYS A 251 -42.31 48.45 -31.16
N LEU A 252 -41.93 48.78 -29.93
CA LEU A 252 -42.66 49.74 -29.10
C LEU A 252 -42.66 51.13 -29.71
N GLU A 253 -41.52 51.59 -30.23
CA GLU A 253 -41.37 52.88 -30.91
C GLU A 253 -42.21 52.93 -32.21
N GLU A 254 -42.22 51.86 -33.01
CA GLU A 254 -43.08 51.73 -34.19
C GLU A 254 -44.59 51.78 -33.83
N CYS A 255 -45.01 51.10 -32.77
CA CYS A 255 -46.38 51.16 -32.27
C CYS A 255 -46.76 52.57 -31.76
N GLN A 256 -45.86 53.26 -31.06
CA GLN A 256 -46.10 54.62 -30.58
C GLN A 256 -46.25 55.62 -31.73
N ASN A 257 -45.42 55.50 -32.77
CA ASN A 257 -45.54 56.33 -33.97
C ASN A 257 -46.87 56.09 -34.71
N SER A 258 -47.27 54.82 -34.86
CA SER A 258 -48.55 54.46 -35.48
C SER A 258 -49.76 54.99 -34.67
N LEU A 259 -49.69 54.97 -33.33
CA LEU A 259 -50.71 55.53 -32.45
C LEU A 259 -50.80 57.05 -32.57
N ALA A 260 -49.67 57.75 -32.70
CA ALA A 260 -49.63 59.19 -32.92
C ALA A 260 -50.27 59.57 -34.26
N GLU A 261 -50.02 58.78 -35.30
CA GLU A 261 -50.64 58.96 -36.62
C GLU A 261 -52.16 58.73 -36.58
N ALA A 262 -52.62 57.66 -35.92
CA ALA A 262 -54.05 57.41 -35.70
C ALA A 262 -54.75 58.54 -34.92
N LYS A 263 -54.10 59.09 -33.88
CA LYS A 263 -54.61 60.25 -33.14
C LYS A 263 -54.77 61.48 -34.03
N ASN A 264 -53.80 61.75 -34.93
CA ASN A 264 -53.91 62.85 -35.88
C ASN A 264 -55.09 62.67 -36.85
N ILE A 265 -55.38 61.43 -37.27
CA ILE A 265 -56.55 61.12 -38.10
C ILE A 265 -57.86 61.39 -37.35
N VAL A 266 -57.96 60.97 -36.09
CA VAL A 266 -59.15 61.20 -35.25
C VAL A 266 -59.41 62.71 -35.07
N VAL A 267 -58.38 63.50 -34.74
CA VAL A 267 -58.51 64.96 -34.62
C VAL A 267 -58.98 65.59 -35.94
N ARG A 268 -58.47 65.09 -37.08
CA ARG A 268 -58.91 65.55 -38.41
C ARG A 268 -60.38 65.19 -38.68
N SER A 269 -60.84 64.03 -38.23
CA SER A 269 -62.24 63.61 -38.33
C SER A 269 -63.16 64.52 -37.53
N GLU A 270 -62.80 64.85 -36.28
CA GLU A 270 -63.59 65.75 -35.42
C GLU A 270 -63.70 67.18 -36.02
N VAL A 271 -62.65 67.66 -36.69
CA VAL A 271 -62.69 68.95 -37.39
C VAL A 271 -63.63 68.91 -38.60
N LEU A 272 -63.62 67.80 -39.35
CA LEU A 272 -64.50 67.62 -40.50
C LEU A 272 -65.98 67.51 -40.08
N GLU A 273 -66.28 66.83 -38.97
CA GLU A 273 -67.66 66.76 -38.43
C GLU A 273 -68.18 68.15 -38.06
N LYS A 274 -67.38 68.98 -37.38
CA LYS A 274 -67.76 70.36 -37.04
C LYS A 274 -68.03 71.23 -38.28
N GLU A 275 -67.26 71.05 -39.35
CA GLU A 275 -67.49 71.78 -40.59
C GLU A 275 -68.75 71.29 -41.31
N ASN A 276 -69.05 69.98 -41.24
CA ASN A 276 -70.30 69.41 -41.75
C ASN A 276 -71.53 69.98 -41.02
N ASP A 277 -71.51 70.02 -39.68
CA ASP A 277 -72.59 70.60 -38.87
C ASP A 277 -72.83 72.09 -39.20
N ARG A 278 -71.74 72.82 -39.47
CA ARG A 278 -71.80 74.22 -39.89
C ARG A 278 -72.45 74.36 -41.26
N LEU A 279 -72.04 73.54 -42.24
CA LEU A 279 -72.64 73.53 -43.57
C LEU A 279 -74.12 73.15 -43.54
N GLU A 280 -74.52 72.17 -42.71
CA GLU A 280 -75.93 71.82 -42.50
C GLU A 280 -76.75 73.00 -41.95
N SER A 281 -76.18 73.73 -40.99
CA SER A 281 -76.81 74.93 -40.44
C SER A 281 -76.94 76.04 -41.49
N GLU A 282 -75.94 76.20 -42.37
CA GLU A 282 -75.97 77.17 -43.47
C GLU A 282 -77.01 76.80 -44.53
N ILE A 283 -77.13 75.51 -44.88
CA ILE A 283 -78.20 74.99 -45.75
C ILE A 283 -79.58 75.26 -45.14
N LYS A 284 -79.75 75.00 -43.83
CA LYS A 284 -81.00 75.26 -43.12
C LYS A 284 -81.38 76.74 -43.16
N PHE A 285 -80.43 77.64 -42.96
CA PHE A 285 -80.65 79.08 -43.07
C PHE A 285 -81.08 79.49 -44.49
N VAL A 286 -80.42 78.96 -45.52
CA VAL A 286 -80.79 79.21 -46.93
C VAL A 286 -82.20 78.71 -47.24
N LEU A 287 -82.60 77.55 -46.71
CA LEU A 287 -83.96 77.03 -46.84
C LEU A 287 -85.00 77.94 -46.18
N GLU A 288 -84.69 78.49 -45.01
CA GLU A 288 -85.57 79.43 -44.30
C GLU A 288 -85.75 80.74 -45.06
N GLN A 289 -84.69 81.25 -45.70
CA GLN A 289 -84.79 82.40 -46.62
C GLN A 289 -85.65 82.11 -47.85
N LEU A 290 -85.56 80.89 -48.38
CA LEU A 290 -86.40 80.41 -49.49
C LEU A 290 -87.89 80.36 -49.10
N GLU A 291 -88.21 79.95 -47.87
CA GLU A 291 -89.58 79.94 -47.34
C GLU A 291 -90.14 81.37 -47.23
N ILE A 292 -89.35 82.34 -46.75
CA ILE A 292 -89.75 83.76 -46.68
C ILE A 292 -90.03 84.31 -48.09
N GLN A 293 -89.22 83.93 -49.08
CA GLN A 293 -89.40 84.35 -50.46
C GLN A 293 -90.63 83.70 -51.12
N LYS A 294 -90.95 82.46 -50.73
CA LYS A 294 -92.20 81.77 -51.09
C LYS A 294 -93.42 82.47 -50.51
N ASP A 295 -93.36 82.97 -49.27
CA ASP A 295 -94.46 83.74 -48.67
C ASP A 295 -94.65 85.11 -49.35
N GLN A 296 -93.58 85.76 -49.82
CA GLN A 296 -93.69 86.96 -50.67
C GLN A 296 -94.38 86.67 -52.01
N ASN A 297 -94.07 85.52 -52.64
CA ASN A 297 -94.75 85.09 -53.86
C ASN A 297 -96.24 84.74 -53.63
N LYS A 298 -96.61 84.34 -52.40
CA LYS A 298 -97.99 84.03 -52.01
C LYS A 298 -98.87 85.27 -51.95
N ILE A 299 -98.35 86.39 -51.44
CA ILE A 299 -99.04 87.69 -51.47
C ILE A 299 -99.29 88.15 -52.91
N MET A 300 -98.37 87.82 -53.82
CA MET A 300 -98.49 88.11 -55.25
C MET A 300 -99.49 87.19 -55.98
N CYS A 301 -99.84 86.03 -55.41
CA CYS A 301 -100.92 85.15 -55.89
C CYS A 301 -102.32 85.63 -55.44
N ASP A 302 -102.45 86.21 -54.25
CA ASP A 302 -103.73 86.70 -53.71
C ASP A 302 -104.36 87.83 -54.56
N ASP A 303 -103.55 88.59 -55.31
CA ASP A 303 -104.01 89.61 -56.26
C ASP A 303 -104.43 89.04 -57.64
N VAL A 304 -103.92 87.85 -58.00
CA VAL A 304 -104.25 87.16 -59.26
C VAL A 304 -105.51 86.29 -59.11
N ASP A 305 -105.76 85.79 -57.90
CA ASP A 305 -106.89 84.90 -57.58
C ASP A 305 -108.24 85.63 -57.38
N ARG A 306 -108.26 86.97 -57.31
CA ARG A 306 -109.51 87.78 -57.31
C ARG A 306 -110.19 87.85 -58.69
N LEU A 307 -109.52 87.44 -59.78
CA LEU A 307 -110.01 87.59 -61.16
C LEU A 307 -110.43 86.29 -61.86
N THR A 308 -110.31 85.12 -61.22
CA THR A 308 -110.67 83.84 -61.86
C THR A 308 -111.63 83.01 -60.99
N LEU A 309 -112.70 83.67 -60.57
CA LEU A 309 -113.86 83.02 -59.95
C LEU A 309 -114.71 82.41 -61.08
N SER A 310 -114.60 81.08 -61.27
CA SER A 310 -115.58 80.18 -61.94
C SER A 310 -114.97 79.17 -62.93
N LEU A 311 -114.36 78.07 -62.45
CA LEU A 311 -114.51 76.76 -63.12
C LEU A 311 -114.09 75.56 -62.22
N LYS A 312 -115.11 74.90 -61.65
CA LYS A 312 -115.27 73.44 -61.42
C LYS A 312 -114.10 72.58 -60.89
N GLN A 313 -114.30 72.14 -59.63
CA GLN A 313 -114.37 70.74 -59.14
C GLN A 313 -113.39 69.68 -59.70
N SER A 314 -112.53 69.13 -58.82
CA SER A 314 -112.47 67.68 -58.48
C SER A 314 -111.22 67.33 -57.64
N GLU A 315 -111.47 67.02 -56.37
CA GLU A 315 -110.97 65.91 -55.53
C GLU A 315 -109.55 65.29 -55.65
N GLU A 316 -108.94 65.19 -54.44
CA GLU A 316 -108.10 64.13 -53.85
C GLU A 316 -106.78 63.67 -54.51
N ARG A 317 -105.68 63.73 -53.74
CA ARG A 317 -105.23 62.61 -52.86
C ARG A 317 -103.97 62.96 -52.06
N HIS A 318 -104.03 62.60 -50.78
CA HIS A 318 -102.87 62.35 -49.91
C HIS A 318 -101.99 61.22 -50.48
N LEU A 319 -100.68 61.44 -50.60
CA LEU A 319 -99.65 60.42 -50.40
C LEU A 319 -98.23 61.04 -50.39
N GLU A 320 -97.57 61.10 -49.22
CA GLU A 320 -96.09 61.02 -49.11
C GLU A 320 -95.52 60.98 -47.67
N ASN A 321 -96.33 60.72 -46.62
CA ASN A 321 -95.82 60.51 -45.25
C ASN A 321 -95.62 59.03 -44.85
N TYR A 322 -95.71 58.09 -45.79
CA TYR A 322 -95.58 56.65 -45.51
C TYR A 322 -94.17 56.08 -45.84
N THR A 323 -93.34 56.80 -46.60
CA THR A 323 -92.06 56.28 -47.13
C THR A 323 -90.86 56.58 -46.23
N HIS A 324 -90.83 57.70 -45.49
CA HIS A 324 -89.70 58.04 -44.61
C HIS A 324 -89.72 57.33 -43.25
N GLN A 325 -90.89 56.99 -42.72
CA GLN A 325 -91.00 56.27 -41.45
C GLN A 325 -90.68 54.76 -41.58
N LYS A 326 -90.76 54.21 -42.80
CA LYS A 326 -90.44 52.80 -43.07
C LYS A 326 -88.94 52.54 -43.20
N VAL A 327 -88.21 53.42 -43.89
CA VAL A 327 -86.75 53.26 -44.10
C VAL A 327 -85.98 53.47 -42.79
N LEU A 328 -86.39 54.42 -41.95
CA LEU A 328 -85.76 54.67 -40.64
C LEU A 328 -85.99 53.50 -39.65
N SER A 329 -87.14 52.85 -39.72
CA SER A 329 -87.44 51.64 -38.93
C SER A 329 -86.57 50.45 -39.35
N GLU A 330 -86.35 50.26 -40.65
CA GLU A 330 -85.58 49.13 -41.19
C GLU A 330 -84.07 49.25 -40.90
N THR A 331 -83.50 50.46 -40.90
CA THR A 331 -82.09 50.69 -40.54
C THR A 331 -81.84 50.52 -39.05
N THR A 332 -82.73 51.01 -38.19
CA THR A 332 -82.59 50.90 -36.74
C THR A 332 -82.67 49.42 -36.30
N GLN A 333 -83.56 48.66 -36.90
CA GLN A 333 -83.71 47.22 -36.66
C GLN A 333 -82.50 46.40 -37.14
N MET A 334 -81.77 46.86 -38.17
CA MET A 334 -80.53 46.21 -38.62
C MET A 334 -79.40 46.38 -37.60
N TYR A 335 -79.19 47.59 -37.08
CA TYR A 335 -78.15 47.86 -36.08
C TYR A 335 -78.43 47.19 -34.74
N GLU A 336 -79.69 47.16 -34.29
CA GLU A 336 -80.07 46.42 -33.08
C GLU A 336 -79.78 44.92 -33.20
N LYS A 337 -80.06 44.32 -34.37
CA LYS A 337 -79.78 42.91 -34.62
C LYS A 337 -78.28 42.61 -34.66
N LYS A 338 -77.47 43.53 -35.20
CA LYS A 338 -76.00 43.43 -35.25
C LYS A 338 -75.38 43.56 -33.85
N ILE A 339 -75.90 44.47 -33.03
CA ILE A 339 -75.48 44.64 -31.63
C ILE A 339 -75.81 43.38 -30.83
N ALA A 340 -77.02 42.81 -31.00
CA ALA A 340 -77.40 41.57 -30.33
C ALA A 340 -76.54 40.36 -30.75
N GLU A 341 -76.15 40.26 -32.03
CA GLU A 341 -75.21 39.22 -32.50
C GLU A 341 -73.81 39.36 -31.86
N LEU A 342 -73.30 40.59 -31.76
CA LEU A 342 -71.98 40.83 -31.15
C LEU A 342 -71.99 40.57 -29.64
N PHE A 343 -73.05 40.94 -28.93
CA PHE A 343 -73.19 40.61 -27.50
C PHE A 343 -73.21 39.10 -27.26
N LYS A 344 -73.94 38.35 -28.11
CA LYS A 344 -73.97 36.88 -28.01
C LYS A 344 -72.61 36.24 -28.27
N GLN A 345 -71.84 36.74 -29.25
CA GLN A 345 -70.48 36.24 -29.49
C GLN A 345 -69.53 36.54 -28.33
N LEU A 346 -69.72 37.68 -27.66
CA LEU A 346 -68.91 38.06 -26.50
C LEU A 346 -69.25 37.19 -25.26
N GLU A 347 -70.53 36.89 -25.04
CA GLU A 347 -70.99 35.95 -24.00
C GLU A 347 -70.47 34.53 -24.25
N ASP A 348 -70.53 34.04 -25.50
CA ASP A 348 -70.05 32.71 -25.87
C ASP A 348 -68.52 32.59 -25.70
N GLU A 349 -67.74 33.65 -25.96
CA GLU A 349 -66.29 33.66 -25.69
C GLU A 349 -65.97 33.77 -24.20
N HIS A 350 -66.70 34.60 -23.45
CA HIS A 350 -66.53 34.69 -21.99
C HIS A 350 -66.80 33.35 -21.30
N ALA A 351 -67.85 32.64 -21.69
CA ALA A 351 -68.17 31.32 -21.14
C ALA A 351 -67.08 30.27 -21.42
N LYS A 352 -66.41 30.32 -22.58
CA LYS A 352 -65.27 29.44 -22.88
C LYS A 352 -64.04 29.78 -22.05
N TYR A 353 -63.76 31.08 -21.86
CA TYR A 353 -62.64 31.52 -21.02
C TYR A 353 -62.83 31.11 -19.55
N GLU A 354 -64.03 31.29 -19.00
CA GLU A 354 -64.37 30.87 -17.63
C GLU A 354 -64.21 29.34 -17.46
N SER A 355 -64.72 28.55 -18.41
CA SER A 355 -64.56 27.09 -18.37
C SER A 355 -63.11 26.62 -18.49
N SER A 356 -62.27 27.34 -19.27
CA SER A 356 -60.85 27.00 -19.41
C SER A 356 -60.04 27.41 -18.17
N GLU A 357 -60.40 28.50 -17.52
CA GLU A 357 -59.77 28.97 -16.28
C GLU A 357 -60.11 28.05 -15.10
N GLU A 358 -61.37 27.60 -14.98
CA GLU A 358 -61.78 26.62 -13.97
C GLU A 358 -61.06 25.27 -14.15
N GLN A 359 -60.90 24.79 -15.39
CA GLN A 359 -60.16 23.54 -15.66
C GLN A 359 -58.68 23.64 -15.29
N LEU A 360 -58.01 24.75 -15.64
CA LEU A 360 -56.60 24.98 -15.29
C LEU A 360 -56.40 25.12 -13.78
N LEU A 361 -57.34 25.76 -13.08
CA LEU A 361 -57.29 25.90 -11.62
C LEU A 361 -57.47 24.54 -10.92
N GLN A 362 -58.36 23.70 -11.44
CA GLN A 362 -58.64 22.37 -10.88
C GLN A 362 -57.47 21.39 -11.12
N GLU A 363 -56.82 21.43 -12.29
CA GLU A 363 -55.59 20.67 -12.54
C GLU A 363 -54.44 21.11 -11.63
N SER A 364 -54.24 22.42 -11.47
CA SER A 364 -53.20 22.96 -10.58
C SER A 364 -53.42 22.54 -9.12
N GLN A 365 -54.66 22.60 -8.62
CA GLN A 365 -54.99 22.13 -7.27
C GLN A 365 -54.75 20.64 -7.08
N LEU A 366 -55.09 19.81 -8.07
CA LEU A 366 -54.83 18.37 -8.01
C LEU A 366 -53.32 18.10 -7.95
N GLN A 367 -52.54 18.83 -8.75
CA GLN A 367 -51.09 18.67 -8.84
C GLN A 367 -50.38 19.08 -7.54
N ILE A 368 -50.80 20.21 -6.94
CA ILE A 368 -50.32 20.66 -5.62
C ILE A 368 -50.66 19.62 -4.54
N SER A 369 -51.87 19.04 -4.56
CA SER A 369 -52.27 18.00 -3.61
C SER A 369 -51.40 16.75 -3.72
N THR A 370 -51.13 16.27 -4.94
CA THR A 370 -50.21 15.13 -5.15
C THR A 370 -48.79 15.42 -4.68
N LEU A 371 -48.26 16.63 -4.94
CA LEU A 371 -46.92 17.02 -4.48
C LEU A 371 -46.83 17.10 -2.96
N GLN A 372 -47.88 17.59 -2.29
CA GLN A 372 -47.95 17.63 -0.83
C GLN A 372 -47.97 16.22 -0.22
N MET A 373 -48.69 15.28 -0.84
CA MET A 373 -48.73 13.89 -0.37
C MET A 373 -47.36 13.21 -0.50
N VAL A 374 -46.69 13.36 -1.65
CA VAL A 374 -45.33 12.80 -1.86
C VAL A 374 -44.31 13.44 -0.92
N LEU A 375 -44.42 14.74 -0.64
CA LEU A 375 -43.55 15.42 0.31
C LEU A 375 -43.75 14.88 1.74
N ALA A 376 -44.98 14.61 2.16
CA ALA A 376 -45.29 14.03 3.47
C ALA A 376 -44.73 12.61 3.60
N ASP A 377 -44.95 11.75 2.60
CA ASP A 377 -44.46 10.36 2.60
C ASP A 377 -42.92 10.29 2.62
N THR A 378 -42.26 11.14 1.83
CA THR A 378 -40.79 11.21 1.80
C THR A 378 -40.23 11.72 3.12
N THR A 379 -40.86 12.74 3.73
CA THR A 379 -40.46 13.26 5.04
C THR A 379 -40.59 12.19 6.12
N GLN A 380 -41.71 11.46 6.15
CA GLN A 380 -41.94 10.36 7.09
C GLN A 380 -40.93 9.22 6.91
N MET A 381 -40.54 8.91 5.66
CA MET A 381 -39.51 7.91 5.38
C MET A 381 -38.14 8.32 5.95
N TYR A 382 -37.75 9.59 5.79
CA TYR A 382 -36.50 10.10 6.33
C TYR A 382 -36.50 10.16 7.86
N GLU A 383 -37.60 10.57 8.48
CA GLU A 383 -37.75 10.57 9.94
C GLU A 383 -37.59 9.16 10.50
N LYS A 384 -38.25 8.16 9.91
CA LYS A 384 -38.10 6.76 10.32
C LYS A 384 -36.66 6.24 10.17
N LYS A 385 -35.99 6.62 9.08
CA LYS A 385 -34.59 6.23 8.84
C LYS A 385 -33.65 6.90 9.85
N MET A 386 -33.91 8.15 10.22
CA MET A 386 -33.16 8.85 11.26
C MET A 386 -33.36 8.22 12.65
N THR A 387 -34.57 7.78 12.99
CA THR A 387 -34.81 7.07 14.25
C THR A 387 -34.14 5.70 14.29
N ASP A 388 -34.16 4.94 13.19
CA ASP A 388 -33.49 3.64 13.11
C ASP A 388 -31.97 3.79 13.26
N LEU A 389 -31.38 4.79 12.59
CA LEU A 389 -29.95 5.11 12.72
C LEU A 389 -29.56 5.56 14.12
N SER A 390 -30.36 6.41 14.77
CA SER A 390 -30.12 6.79 16.17
C SER A 390 -30.18 5.59 17.12
N THR A 391 -31.10 4.65 16.88
CA THR A 391 -31.23 3.45 17.72
C THR A 391 -30.01 2.54 17.56
N GLN A 392 -29.56 2.31 16.32
CA GLN A 392 -28.35 1.53 16.04
C GLN A 392 -27.09 2.18 16.63
N LEU A 393 -27.01 3.52 16.60
CA LEU A 393 -25.89 4.25 17.19
C LEU A 393 -25.83 4.06 18.71
N GLU A 394 -26.98 4.11 19.39
CA GLU A 394 -27.05 3.91 20.85
C GLU A 394 -26.75 2.46 21.23
N GLU A 395 -27.22 1.48 20.45
CA GLU A 395 -26.89 0.07 20.66
C GLU A 395 -25.37 -0.20 20.54
N GLU A 396 -24.71 0.37 19.54
CA GLU A 396 -23.25 0.26 19.41
C GLU A 396 -22.50 1.02 20.50
N ARG A 397 -23.03 2.15 20.95
CA ARG A 397 -22.44 2.89 22.06
C ARG A 397 -22.45 2.06 23.35
N VAL A 398 -23.58 1.45 23.69
CA VAL A 398 -23.70 0.54 24.85
C VAL A 398 -22.79 -0.67 24.70
N ARG A 399 -22.68 -1.23 23.49
CA ARG A 399 -21.77 -2.35 23.20
C ARG A 399 -20.31 -1.96 23.42
N SER A 400 -19.91 -0.77 22.97
CA SER A 400 -18.56 -0.23 23.16
C SER A 400 -18.24 0.00 24.63
N GLU A 401 -19.16 0.59 25.40
CA GLU A 401 -18.98 0.80 26.85
C GLU A 401 -18.78 -0.54 27.59
N HIS A 402 -19.54 -1.58 27.24
CA HIS A 402 -19.38 -2.92 27.82
C HIS A 402 -18.03 -3.58 27.48
N LEU A 403 -17.55 -3.42 26.25
CA LEU A 403 -16.24 -3.90 25.82
C LEU A 403 -15.09 -3.17 26.53
N GLU A 404 -15.23 -1.87 26.79
CA GLU A 404 -14.26 -1.11 27.57
C GLU A 404 -14.17 -1.60 29.02
N GLU A 405 -15.30 -1.88 29.66
CA GLU A 405 -15.33 -2.45 31.01
C GLU A 405 -14.61 -3.81 31.09
N GLN A 406 -14.88 -4.71 30.13
CA GLN A 406 -14.20 -6.00 30.04
C GLN A 406 -12.69 -5.85 29.84
N LEU A 407 -12.26 -4.88 29.02
CA LEU A 407 -10.84 -4.58 28.81
C LEU A 407 -10.17 -4.05 30.07
N VAL A 408 -10.86 -3.23 30.86
CA VAL A 408 -10.33 -2.74 32.16
C VAL A 408 -10.17 -3.89 33.15
N GLU A 409 -11.14 -4.81 33.22
CA GLU A 409 -11.08 -5.95 34.12
C GLU A 409 -9.97 -6.94 33.73
N MET A 410 -9.83 -7.26 32.43
CA MET A 410 -8.72 -8.08 31.93
C MET A 410 -7.35 -7.43 32.17
N ARG A 411 -7.23 -6.10 31.99
CA ARG A 411 -5.99 -5.37 32.28
C ARG A 411 -5.62 -5.47 33.75
N LYS A 412 -6.60 -5.36 34.65
CA LYS A 412 -6.38 -5.50 36.09
C LYS A 412 -5.84 -6.89 36.43
N HIS A 413 -6.50 -7.94 35.94
CA HIS A 413 -6.04 -9.33 36.13
C HIS A 413 -4.62 -9.57 35.60
N LEU A 414 -4.31 -9.05 34.41
CA LEU A 414 -2.98 -9.18 33.83
C LEU A 414 -1.93 -8.44 34.66
N THR A 415 -2.27 -7.25 35.18
CA THR A 415 -1.36 -6.45 36.02
C THR A 415 -1.07 -7.15 37.34
N ASP A 416 -2.09 -7.75 37.97
CA ASP A 416 -1.95 -8.52 39.21
C ASP A 416 -1.08 -9.77 38.98
N SER A 417 -1.29 -10.50 37.87
CA SER A 417 -0.48 -11.67 37.51
C SER A 417 0.99 -11.31 37.24
N ILE A 418 1.26 -10.20 36.54
CA ILE A 418 2.63 -9.71 36.29
C ILE A 418 3.30 -9.31 37.61
N LYS A 419 2.54 -8.74 38.55
CA LYS A 419 3.08 -8.35 39.86
C LYS A 419 3.49 -9.58 40.67
N GLU A 420 2.66 -10.62 40.70
CA GLU A 420 2.97 -11.90 41.36
C GLU A 420 4.21 -12.58 40.75
N GLU A 421 4.34 -12.60 39.43
CA GLU A 421 5.53 -13.13 38.76
C GLU A 421 6.79 -12.32 39.07
N ASN A 422 6.70 -10.99 39.07
CA ASN A 422 7.83 -10.12 39.42
C ASN A 422 8.29 -10.30 40.86
N ASP A 423 7.36 -10.43 41.80
CA ASP A 423 7.68 -10.71 43.21
C ASP A 423 8.38 -12.07 43.34
N CYS A 424 7.93 -13.10 42.60
CA CYS A 424 8.59 -14.40 42.53
C CYS A 424 10.02 -14.31 41.95
N PHE A 425 10.19 -13.58 40.85
CA PHE A 425 11.51 -13.38 40.24
C PHE A 425 12.45 -12.62 41.18
N GLN A 426 11.95 -11.64 41.91
CA GLN A 426 12.74 -10.87 42.86
C GLN A 426 13.25 -11.73 44.02
N MET A 427 12.43 -12.65 44.53
CA MET A 427 12.85 -13.63 45.53
C MET A 427 13.95 -14.56 44.99
N LYS A 428 13.79 -15.11 43.78
CA LYS A 428 14.81 -15.95 43.15
C LYS A 428 16.13 -15.20 42.91
N LEU A 429 16.05 -13.92 42.56
CA LEU A 429 17.24 -13.08 42.38
C LEU A 429 18.01 -12.91 43.69
N GLN A 430 17.30 -12.72 44.81
CA GLN A 430 17.90 -12.63 46.14
C GLN A 430 18.55 -13.95 46.57
N GLU A 431 17.89 -15.09 46.32
CA GLU A 431 18.48 -16.41 46.58
C GLU A 431 19.76 -16.61 45.77
N MET A 432 19.75 -16.25 44.48
CA MET A 432 20.91 -16.36 43.61
C MET A 432 22.07 -15.45 44.07
N ASP A 433 21.79 -14.22 44.49
CA ASP A 433 22.81 -13.30 45.03
C ASP A 433 23.42 -13.83 46.34
N GLN A 434 22.61 -14.47 47.20
CA GLN A 434 23.10 -15.12 48.40
C GLN A 434 24.00 -16.32 48.09
N LEU A 435 23.63 -17.13 47.09
CA LEU A 435 24.39 -18.28 46.63
C LEU A 435 25.73 -17.84 46.01
N GLN A 436 25.72 -16.75 45.24
CA GLN A 436 26.92 -16.15 44.67
C GLN A 436 27.87 -15.63 45.76
N LYS A 437 27.36 -14.98 46.82
CA LYS A 437 28.18 -14.55 47.97
C LYS A 437 28.83 -15.74 48.69
N ASN A 438 28.08 -16.82 48.90
CA ASN A 438 28.61 -18.03 49.53
C ASN A 438 29.75 -18.63 48.70
N LEU A 439 29.55 -18.79 47.38
CA LEU A 439 30.58 -19.31 46.47
C LEU A 439 31.82 -18.40 46.44
N MET A 440 31.64 -17.08 46.50
CA MET A 440 32.75 -16.13 46.51
C MET A 440 33.59 -16.25 47.79
N ASN A 441 32.95 -16.48 48.94
CA ASN A 441 33.64 -16.71 50.21
C ASN A 441 34.42 -18.03 50.19
N GLU A 442 33.83 -19.09 49.63
CA GLU A 442 34.49 -20.39 49.49
C GLU A 442 35.71 -20.31 48.56
N LEU A 443 35.59 -19.62 47.42
CA LEU A 443 36.72 -19.34 46.52
C LEU A 443 37.82 -18.52 47.20
N LYS A 444 37.48 -17.61 48.11
CA LYS A 444 38.46 -16.83 48.87
C LYS A 444 39.21 -17.71 49.87
N SER A 445 38.50 -18.63 50.54
CA SER A 445 39.11 -19.62 51.45
C SER A 445 40.08 -20.53 50.72
N LEU A 446 39.65 -21.12 49.59
CA LEU A 446 40.48 -22.00 48.76
C LEU A 446 41.72 -21.30 48.21
N ARG A 447 41.63 -20.00 47.88
CA ARG A 447 42.82 -19.22 47.47
C ARG A 447 43.82 -19.05 48.60
N SER A 448 43.36 -18.81 49.83
CA SER A 448 44.23 -18.67 50.99
C SER A 448 44.98 -19.98 51.27
N GLU A 449 44.26 -21.10 51.26
CA GLU A 449 44.83 -22.44 51.45
C GLU A 449 45.87 -22.78 50.37
N ARG A 450 45.56 -22.46 49.10
CA ARG A 450 46.52 -22.61 48.01
C ARG A 450 47.79 -21.77 48.23
N ASP A 451 47.66 -20.54 48.70
CA ASP A 451 48.79 -19.64 48.90
C ASP A 451 49.67 -20.10 50.08
N GLU A 452 49.07 -20.65 51.14
CA GLU A 452 49.77 -21.32 52.24
C GLU A 452 50.58 -22.53 51.75
N ILE A 453 49.95 -23.43 50.98
CA ILE A 453 50.63 -24.59 50.39
C ILE A 453 51.79 -24.16 49.48
N LEU A 454 51.61 -23.09 48.70
CA LEU A 454 52.66 -22.57 47.83
C LEU A 454 53.86 -22.04 48.63
N SER A 455 53.60 -21.39 49.77
CA SER A 455 54.63 -20.91 50.70
C SER A 455 55.40 -22.08 51.31
N GLU A 456 54.71 -23.12 51.81
CA GLU A 456 55.36 -24.33 52.35
C GLU A 456 56.22 -25.04 51.30
N LYS A 457 55.69 -25.20 50.08
CA LYS A 457 56.44 -25.79 48.96
C LYS A 457 57.73 -25.01 48.69
N THR A 458 57.68 -23.69 48.75
CA THR A 458 58.85 -22.82 48.51
C THR A 458 59.89 -23.01 49.60
N LEU A 459 59.47 -23.10 50.87
CA LEU A 459 60.35 -23.36 52.00
C LEU A 459 61.05 -24.72 51.89
N GLN A 460 60.29 -25.78 51.57
CA GLN A 460 60.84 -27.12 51.35
C GLN A 460 61.86 -27.14 50.20
N TYR A 461 61.60 -26.40 49.12
CA TYR A 461 62.54 -26.30 48.00
C TYR A 461 63.85 -25.63 48.40
N GLN A 462 63.80 -24.60 49.26
CA GLN A 462 65.00 -23.94 49.80
C GLN A 462 65.79 -24.86 50.73
N GLU A 463 65.11 -25.65 51.57
CA GLU A 463 65.77 -26.64 52.43
C GLU A 463 66.45 -27.74 51.61
N LEU A 464 65.79 -28.23 50.57
CA LEU A 464 66.35 -29.21 49.64
C LEU A 464 67.61 -28.66 48.96
N GLN A 465 67.59 -27.41 48.50
CA GLN A 465 68.78 -26.75 47.94
C GLN A 465 69.93 -26.66 48.96
N LYS A 466 69.64 -26.33 50.22
CA LYS A 466 70.66 -26.30 51.29
C LYS A 466 71.24 -27.69 51.58
N MET A 467 70.44 -28.75 51.53
CA MET A 467 70.95 -30.13 51.67
C MET A 467 71.81 -30.53 50.47
N LEU A 468 71.38 -30.20 49.25
CA LEU A 468 72.14 -30.49 48.04
C LEU A 468 73.53 -29.83 48.09
N GLN A 469 73.59 -28.57 48.54
CA GLN A 469 74.86 -27.85 48.72
C GLN A 469 75.76 -28.54 49.76
N ARG A 470 75.20 -28.97 50.90
CA ARG A 470 75.95 -29.72 51.92
C ARG A 470 76.53 -31.03 51.38
N LEU A 471 75.73 -31.79 50.62
CA LEU A 471 76.19 -33.02 49.98
C LEU A 471 77.33 -32.78 48.99
N VAL A 472 77.25 -31.70 48.20
CA VAL A 472 78.33 -31.31 47.28
C VAL A 472 79.62 -30.96 48.04
N ASP A 473 79.51 -30.27 49.17
CA ASP A 473 80.67 -29.90 50.00
C ASP A 473 81.28 -31.13 50.70
N GLU A 474 80.44 -32.07 51.17
CA GLU A 474 80.88 -33.37 51.69
C GLU A 474 81.58 -34.22 50.62
N GLU A 475 81.06 -34.23 49.39
CA GLU A 475 81.68 -34.94 48.28
C GLU A 475 83.05 -34.34 47.91
N ARG A 476 83.18 -33.01 48.00
CA ARG A 476 84.48 -32.33 47.84
C ARG A 476 85.46 -32.71 48.96
N GLN A 477 85.02 -32.71 50.22
CA GLN A 477 85.86 -33.13 51.34
C GLN A 477 86.30 -34.59 51.21
N ARG A 478 85.40 -35.48 50.82
CA ARG A 478 85.70 -36.89 50.55
C ARG A 478 86.76 -37.02 49.45
N LYS A 479 86.65 -36.27 48.35
CA LYS A 479 87.67 -36.25 47.28
C LYS A 479 89.03 -35.75 47.77
N CYS A 480 89.07 -34.74 48.64
CA CYS A 480 90.32 -34.28 49.27
C CYS A 480 90.96 -35.38 50.12
N LEU A 481 90.18 -36.07 50.95
CA LEU A 481 90.65 -37.20 51.76
C LEU A 481 91.07 -38.41 50.90
N GLU A 482 90.37 -38.69 49.80
CA GLU A 482 90.77 -39.71 48.83
C GLU A 482 92.11 -39.37 48.17
N MET A 483 92.36 -38.09 47.86
CA MET A 483 93.64 -37.62 47.32
C MET A 483 94.76 -37.67 48.36
N GLU A 484 94.46 -37.33 49.62
CA GLU A 484 95.42 -37.39 50.73
C GLU A 484 95.78 -38.84 51.08
N THR A 485 94.80 -39.74 51.10
CA THR A 485 95.05 -41.19 51.25
C THR A 485 95.78 -41.78 50.04
N ALA A 486 95.56 -41.28 48.82
CA ALA A 486 96.34 -41.65 47.65
C ALA A 486 97.80 -41.17 47.77
N ASN A 487 98.04 -39.96 48.27
CA ASN A 487 99.37 -39.43 48.54
C ASN A 487 100.08 -40.20 49.67
N LEU A 488 99.36 -40.56 50.74
CA LEU A 488 99.90 -41.40 51.80
C LEU A 488 100.20 -42.81 51.32
N LYS A 489 99.35 -43.41 50.47
CA LYS A 489 99.65 -44.68 49.78
C LYS A 489 100.86 -44.57 48.87
N LYS A 490 101.05 -43.42 48.21
CA LYS A 490 102.23 -43.14 47.37
C LYS A 490 103.50 -43.03 48.22
N LEU A 491 103.46 -42.32 49.35
CA LEU A 491 104.56 -42.27 50.33
C LEU A 491 104.87 -43.64 50.95
N LEU A 492 103.83 -44.44 51.23
CA LEU A 492 103.98 -45.83 51.69
C LEU A 492 104.56 -46.73 50.59
N SER A 493 104.27 -46.44 49.32
CA SER A 493 104.89 -47.10 48.18
C SER A 493 106.33 -46.63 47.96
N GLU A 494 106.65 -45.35 48.16
CA GLU A 494 108.03 -44.80 48.10
C GLU A 494 108.90 -45.34 49.25
N TYR A 495 108.33 -45.64 50.42
CA TYR A 495 109.03 -46.36 51.51
C TYR A 495 109.16 -47.88 51.26
N LYS A 496 108.33 -48.45 50.38
CA LYS A 496 108.42 -49.85 49.94
C LYS A 496 109.30 -50.04 48.71
N ILE A 497 109.63 -48.97 47.98
CA ILE A 497 110.48 -48.97 46.77
C ILE A 497 111.94 -48.63 47.14
N ASP A 498 112.39 -49.04 48.34
CA ASP A 498 113.81 -49.28 48.63
C ASP A 498 114.14 -50.79 48.73
N LEU A 499 113.13 -51.65 48.50
CA LEU A 499 113.31 -53.07 48.25
C LEU A 499 112.78 -53.44 46.86
N GLU A 500 113.74 -53.62 45.95
CA GLU A 500 113.66 -54.44 44.74
C GLU A 500 112.97 -53.85 43.50
N THR A 501 113.84 -53.43 42.59
CA THR A 501 113.62 -53.32 41.14
C THR A 501 113.43 -54.69 40.50
N LYS A 502 112.40 -54.86 39.63
CA LYS A 502 112.47 -55.54 38.30
C LYS A 502 111.11 -55.76 37.60
N GLN A 503 111.12 -55.58 36.27
CA GLN A 503 110.25 -56.17 35.20
C GLN A 503 108.77 -55.70 35.13
N SER A 504 108.04 -55.66 34.00
CA SER A 504 108.25 -55.57 32.55
C SER A 504 106.86 -55.59 31.88
N CYS A 505 106.62 -54.78 30.83
CA CYS A 505 105.79 -55.02 29.62
C CYS A 505 104.34 -55.64 29.62
N THR A 506 103.51 -55.06 28.72
CA THR A 506 102.55 -55.66 27.73
C THR A 506 101.01 -55.79 27.92
N THR A 507 100.29 -55.21 26.93
CA THR A 507 99.16 -55.71 26.07
C THR A 507 97.65 -55.54 26.38
N ASN A 508 96.93 -54.97 25.37
CA ASN A 508 95.64 -55.32 24.73
C ASN A 508 94.32 -55.30 25.56
N GLY A 509 93.12 -54.95 25.07
CA GLY A 509 92.59 -54.57 23.74
C GLY A 509 91.04 -54.52 23.75
N SER A 510 90.44 -53.93 22.69
CA SER A 510 89.08 -54.12 22.08
C SER A 510 87.81 -53.99 22.96
N GLY A 511 86.79 -53.17 22.62
CA GLY A 511 85.86 -53.22 21.47
C GLY A 511 84.47 -53.72 21.97
N GLY A 512 83.26 -53.31 21.55
CA GLY A 512 82.71 -52.40 20.55
C GLY A 512 81.17 -52.60 20.50
N ALA A 513 80.48 -51.86 19.60
CA ALA A 513 79.12 -52.06 19.07
C ALA A 513 77.90 -51.63 19.94
N ALA A 514 76.75 -51.16 19.40
CA ALA A 514 76.35 -50.65 18.08
C ALA A 514 74.87 -50.14 18.12
N SER A 515 74.56 -49.14 17.28
CA SER A 515 73.37 -48.97 16.40
C SER A 515 71.95 -48.80 16.99
N ALA A 516 70.95 -48.13 16.38
CA ALA A 516 70.82 -47.22 15.22
C ALA A 516 69.33 -46.83 14.98
N LEU A 517 69.11 -45.96 13.98
CA LEU A 517 67.89 -45.64 13.18
C LEU A 517 66.84 -44.68 13.78
N GLY A 518 66.29 -43.70 13.03
CA GLY A 518 66.47 -43.34 11.62
C GLY A 518 65.50 -42.24 11.11
N ASN A 519 65.98 -41.49 10.11
CA ASN A 519 65.39 -40.90 8.89
C ASN A 519 64.05 -40.10 8.87
N GLN A 520 63.70 -39.31 7.83
CA GLN A 520 64.32 -38.28 6.96
C GLN A 520 63.24 -37.86 5.91
N THR A 521 63.29 -36.60 5.41
CA THR A 521 62.89 -36.11 4.04
C THR A 521 61.41 -36.11 3.57
N ARG A 522 60.93 -35.36 2.55
CA ARG A 522 61.10 -33.99 1.96
C ARG A 522 60.29 -33.95 0.63
N ILE A 523 59.64 -32.79 0.34
CA ILE A 523 59.43 -32.10 -0.97
C ILE A 523 58.40 -32.64 -2.01
N ILE A 524 57.56 -31.76 -2.58
CA ILE A 524 57.50 -31.30 -4.02
C ILE A 524 56.56 -30.06 -4.19
N LYS A 525 56.88 -29.25 -5.21
CA LYS A 525 56.48 -27.89 -5.65
C LYS A 525 55.11 -27.75 -6.37
N GLY A 526 54.65 -26.51 -6.55
CA GLY A 526 53.85 -26.07 -7.74
C GLY A 526 53.27 -24.64 -7.68
N ASN A 527 53.54 -23.80 -8.70
CA ASN A 527 53.09 -22.40 -8.90
C ASN A 527 51.70 -22.29 -9.59
N LYS A 528 50.94 -21.19 -9.34
CA LYS A 528 50.46 -20.19 -10.35
C LYS A 528 49.46 -19.16 -9.77
N SER A 529 49.23 -18.12 -10.57
CA SER A 529 48.76 -16.74 -10.32
C SER A 529 47.24 -16.47 -10.35
N ARG A 530 46.86 -15.32 -9.74
CA ARG A 530 45.76 -14.36 -10.03
C ARG A 530 44.34 -14.88 -10.29
N ASP A 531 43.39 -14.41 -9.47
CA ASP A 531 42.22 -13.66 -9.94
C ASP A 531 41.60 -12.82 -8.82
N ALA A 532 41.24 -11.59 -9.18
CA ALA A 532 40.43 -10.66 -8.39
C ALA A 532 39.03 -10.63 -9.02
N LEU A 533 37.97 -10.90 -8.24
CA LEU A 533 36.58 -10.44 -8.38
C LEU A 533 35.64 -11.32 -7.52
N SER A 534 35.23 -10.83 -6.34
CA SER A 534 33.86 -10.93 -5.79
C SER A 534 33.87 -10.63 -4.28
N GLY A 535 33.92 -9.35 -3.92
CA GLY A 535 33.74 -8.88 -2.55
C GLY A 535 32.27 -8.94 -2.14
N GLN A 536 31.70 -10.14 -2.03
CA GLN A 536 30.40 -10.40 -1.38
C GLN A 536 30.17 -11.89 -1.08
N ARG A 537 31.23 -12.71 -0.98
CA ARG A 537 31.14 -14.17 -0.80
C ARG A 537 31.64 -14.69 0.57
N SER A 538 31.96 -13.82 1.54
CA SER A 538 32.86 -14.23 2.63
C SER A 538 32.22 -14.65 3.96
N THR A 539 30.99 -14.27 4.31
CA THR A 539 30.51 -14.52 5.69
C THR A 539 29.89 -15.91 5.85
N ILE A 540 29.13 -16.38 4.87
CA ILE A 540 28.47 -17.70 4.94
C ILE A 540 29.43 -18.83 4.54
N PHE A 541 30.35 -18.57 3.60
CA PHE A 541 31.45 -19.50 3.29
C PHE A 541 32.35 -19.78 4.51
N LYS A 542 32.56 -18.77 5.37
CA LYS A 542 33.30 -18.93 6.64
C LYS A 542 32.57 -19.77 7.68
N ILE A 543 31.23 -19.72 7.78
CA ILE A 543 30.50 -20.61 8.72
C ILE A 543 30.72 -22.08 8.33
N PHE A 544 30.72 -22.38 7.03
CA PHE A 544 30.99 -23.73 6.56
C PHE A 544 32.42 -24.21 6.79
N GLU A 545 33.41 -23.32 6.71
CA GLU A 545 34.82 -23.66 6.97
C GLU A 545 35.21 -23.63 8.45
N GLU A 546 34.69 -22.70 9.25
CA GLU A 546 35.13 -22.48 10.64
C GLU A 546 34.32 -23.29 11.67
N VAL A 547 33.00 -23.46 11.48
CA VAL A 547 32.14 -24.23 12.40
C VAL A 547 31.92 -25.66 11.89
N GLY A 548 31.71 -25.80 10.59
CA GLY A 548 31.35 -27.06 9.91
C GLY A 548 29.83 -27.24 9.86
N LEU A 549 29.28 -27.35 8.64
CA LEU A 549 27.84 -27.55 8.41
C LEU A 549 27.29 -28.74 9.19
N GLN A 550 28.03 -29.84 9.20
CA GLN A 550 27.65 -31.06 9.91
C GLN A 550 27.35 -30.81 11.39
N LYS A 551 28.15 -29.99 12.09
CA LYS A 551 27.91 -29.70 13.51
C LYS A 551 26.62 -28.92 13.73
N ILE A 552 26.25 -28.03 12.80
CA ILE A 552 24.99 -27.28 12.87
C ILE A 552 23.82 -28.23 12.62
N LEU A 553 23.97 -29.16 11.67
CA LEU A 553 22.95 -30.18 11.39
C LEU A 553 22.79 -31.17 12.56
N ASP A 554 23.85 -31.50 13.28
CA ASP A 554 23.79 -32.34 14.47
C ASP A 554 22.95 -31.69 15.58
N LEU A 555 22.99 -30.36 15.71
CA LEU A 555 22.16 -29.61 16.67
C LEU A 555 20.66 -29.67 16.37
N LEU A 556 20.25 -30.02 15.15
CA LEU A 556 18.84 -30.29 14.85
C LEU A 556 18.30 -31.47 15.66
N ARG A 557 19.17 -32.39 16.11
CA ARG A 557 18.82 -33.55 16.93
C ARG A 557 18.96 -33.31 18.43
N SER A 558 19.18 -32.07 18.84
CA SER A 558 19.27 -31.70 20.26
C SER A 558 17.97 -32.02 20.99
N GLU A 559 18.08 -32.58 22.20
CA GLU A 559 16.95 -32.79 23.12
C GLU A 559 16.46 -31.46 23.72
N ASP A 560 17.34 -30.45 23.77
CA ASP A 560 16.99 -29.10 24.15
C ASP A 560 16.21 -28.40 23.03
N LEU A 561 14.95 -28.07 23.33
CA LEU A 561 14.01 -27.44 22.41
C LEU A 561 14.49 -26.07 21.91
N ASP A 562 15.12 -25.27 22.77
CA ASP A 562 15.60 -23.94 22.40
C ASP A 562 16.79 -24.06 21.45
N VAL A 563 17.72 -24.98 21.73
CA VAL A 563 18.84 -25.27 20.82
C VAL A 563 18.32 -25.75 19.47
N GLN A 564 17.33 -26.64 19.47
CA GLN A 564 16.71 -27.15 18.25
C GLN A 564 16.02 -26.04 17.44
N ILE A 565 15.24 -25.16 18.09
CA ILE A 565 14.60 -24.00 17.43
C ILE A 565 15.65 -23.09 16.77
N HIS A 566 16.74 -22.78 17.47
CA HIS A 566 17.78 -21.92 16.93
C HIS A 566 18.56 -22.60 15.80
N ALA A 567 18.87 -23.89 15.92
CA ALA A 567 19.52 -24.66 14.86
C ALA A 567 18.68 -24.67 13.58
N VAL A 568 17.37 -24.94 13.68
CA VAL A 568 16.44 -24.91 12.54
C VAL A 568 16.42 -23.52 11.88
N LYS A 569 16.39 -22.43 12.67
CA LYS A 569 16.45 -21.06 12.14
C LYS A 569 17.75 -20.77 11.39
N VAL A 570 18.88 -21.23 11.92
CA VAL A 570 20.18 -21.08 11.26
C VAL A 570 20.16 -21.81 9.91
N VAL A 571 19.70 -23.07 9.88
CA VAL A 571 19.60 -23.84 8.63
C VAL A 571 18.65 -23.18 7.63
N ALA A 572 17.50 -22.67 8.07
CA ALA A 572 16.55 -21.95 7.20
C ALA A 572 17.16 -20.70 6.56
N ASN A 573 17.94 -19.93 7.34
CA ASN A 573 18.64 -18.75 6.85
C ASN A 573 19.79 -19.13 5.90
N LEU A 574 20.53 -20.19 6.19
CA LEU A 574 21.58 -20.69 5.29
C LEU A 574 20.97 -21.16 3.96
N ALA A 575 19.82 -21.84 3.99
CA ALA A 575 19.11 -22.31 2.81
C ALA A 575 18.55 -21.17 1.92
N ALA A 576 18.41 -19.96 2.46
CA ALA A 576 17.93 -18.81 1.68
C ALA A 576 18.89 -18.39 0.56
N GLU A 577 20.17 -18.77 0.66
CA GLU A 577 21.19 -18.48 -0.36
C GLU A 577 21.37 -19.67 -1.32
N ASP A 578 21.27 -19.41 -2.61
CA ASP A 578 21.30 -20.44 -3.67
C ASP A 578 22.55 -21.32 -3.64
N ILE A 579 23.71 -20.74 -3.33
CA ILE A 579 25.00 -21.45 -3.25
C ILE A 579 25.06 -22.49 -2.13
N ASN A 580 24.18 -22.41 -1.14
CA ASN A 580 24.18 -23.30 0.03
C ASN A 580 23.17 -24.43 -0.10
N GLN A 581 22.15 -24.24 -0.94
CA GLN A 581 21.00 -25.13 -1.01
C GLN A 581 21.42 -26.56 -1.38
N GLU A 582 22.30 -26.74 -2.36
CA GLU A 582 22.79 -28.06 -2.77
C GLU A 582 23.67 -28.68 -1.66
N ARG A 583 24.62 -27.91 -1.12
CA ARG A 583 25.53 -28.36 -0.06
C ARG A 583 24.82 -28.77 1.24
N ILE A 584 23.75 -28.06 1.62
CA ILE A 584 22.90 -28.44 2.78
C ILE A 584 22.26 -29.81 2.55
N VAL A 585 21.84 -30.11 1.33
CA VAL A 585 21.22 -31.40 0.99
C VAL A 585 22.28 -32.51 0.94
N GLU A 586 23.45 -32.25 0.35
CA GLU A 586 24.57 -33.19 0.30
C GLU A 586 25.04 -33.65 1.69
N GLU A 587 25.04 -32.74 2.67
CA GLU A 587 25.45 -33.00 4.06
C GLU A 587 24.30 -33.61 4.90
N GLY A 588 23.19 -34.01 4.27
CA GLY A 588 22.06 -34.68 4.95
C GLY A 588 21.11 -33.74 5.69
N GLY A 589 21.18 -32.43 5.45
CA GLY A 589 20.32 -31.45 6.10
C GLY A 589 18.85 -31.60 5.74
N LEU A 590 18.54 -32.01 4.50
CA LEU A 590 17.16 -32.29 4.08
C LEU A 590 16.55 -33.45 4.88
N ASP A 591 17.30 -34.54 5.09
CA ASP A 591 16.84 -35.68 5.88
C ASP A 591 16.54 -35.28 7.32
N ALA A 592 17.41 -34.48 7.93
CA ALA A 592 17.19 -33.97 9.29
C ALA A 592 15.95 -33.07 9.38
N LEU A 593 15.73 -32.21 8.38
CA LEU A 593 14.55 -31.34 8.32
C LEU A 593 13.26 -32.13 8.13
N LEU A 594 13.23 -33.13 7.24
CA LEU A 594 12.04 -33.97 7.01
C LEU A 594 11.70 -34.84 8.22
N LEU A 595 12.72 -35.40 8.88
CA LEU A 595 12.52 -36.17 10.11
C LEU A 595 11.89 -35.30 11.21
N LEU A 596 12.41 -34.08 11.41
CA LEU A 596 11.83 -33.14 12.37
C LEU A 596 10.43 -32.65 11.98
N LEU A 597 10.15 -32.50 10.69
CA LEU A 597 8.81 -32.15 10.21
C LEU A 597 7.78 -33.24 10.57
N GLU A 598 8.21 -34.50 10.58
CA GLU A 598 7.38 -35.65 10.94
C GLU A 598 7.24 -35.83 12.46
N SER A 599 8.32 -35.62 13.21
CA SER A 599 8.37 -35.93 14.65
C SER A 599 8.02 -34.77 15.59
N SER A 600 8.12 -33.52 15.15
CA SER A 600 7.93 -32.35 16.02
C SER A 600 6.46 -31.95 16.14
N GLU A 601 6.03 -31.61 17.36
CA GLU A 601 4.71 -31.00 17.63
C GLU A 601 4.81 -29.47 17.82
N ASN A 602 6.03 -28.92 17.83
CA ASN A 602 6.24 -27.50 18.09
C ASN A 602 5.94 -26.66 16.84
N THR A 603 4.92 -25.81 16.92
CA THR A 603 4.48 -24.95 15.81
C THR A 603 5.57 -24.04 15.26
N THR A 604 6.46 -23.53 16.12
CA THR A 604 7.58 -22.69 15.68
C THR A 604 8.60 -23.49 14.88
N ILE A 605 8.93 -24.70 15.33
CA ILE A 605 9.83 -25.59 14.58
C ILE A 605 9.21 -25.95 13.24
N LEU A 606 7.96 -26.43 13.22
CA LEU A 606 7.25 -26.82 12.01
C LEU A 606 7.16 -25.68 10.98
N ARG A 607 6.89 -24.45 11.43
CA ARG A 607 6.89 -23.25 10.58
C ARG A 607 8.25 -22.99 9.95
N VAL A 608 9.32 -23.00 10.75
CA VAL A 608 10.66 -22.65 10.27
C VAL A 608 11.22 -23.77 9.38
N ILE A 609 10.97 -25.04 9.68
CA ILE A 609 11.32 -26.17 8.81
C ILE A 609 10.62 -26.06 7.47
N SER A 610 9.30 -25.79 7.46
CA SER A 610 8.55 -25.60 6.22
C SER A 610 9.14 -24.47 5.38
N GLY A 611 9.59 -23.38 6.03
CA GLY A 611 10.31 -22.29 5.37
C GLY A 611 11.69 -22.70 4.83
N ALA A 612 12.46 -23.50 5.58
CA ALA A 612 13.74 -24.03 5.13
C ALA A 612 13.56 -24.93 3.89
N ILE A 613 12.57 -25.83 3.92
CA ILE A 613 12.24 -26.70 2.78
C ILE A 613 11.78 -25.85 1.59
N ALA A 614 11.00 -24.78 1.81
CA ALA A 614 10.62 -23.87 0.73
C ALA A 614 11.83 -23.22 0.06
N ASN A 615 12.82 -22.80 0.83
CA ASN A 615 14.06 -22.23 0.31
C ASN A 615 14.87 -23.29 -0.47
N LEU A 616 15.04 -24.49 0.08
CA LEU A 616 15.72 -25.60 -0.60
C LEU A 616 15.02 -26.00 -1.91
N ALA A 617 13.68 -25.91 -1.95
CA ALA A 617 12.87 -26.19 -3.13
C ALA A 617 12.97 -25.13 -4.24
N MET A 618 13.70 -24.03 -4.05
CA MET A 618 13.99 -23.08 -5.14
C MET A 618 14.98 -23.65 -6.16
N ASN A 619 15.84 -24.58 -5.74
CA ASN A 619 16.78 -25.28 -6.61
C ASN A 619 16.15 -26.52 -7.25
N GLU A 620 16.19 -26.61 -8.59
CA GLU A 620 15.56 -27.69 -9.37
C GLU A 620 16.08 -29.10 -9.02
N PHE A 621 17.38 -29.24 -8.72
CA PHE A 621 17.99 -30.52 -8.34
C PHE A 621 17.44 -31.00 -6.99
N ASN A 622 17.33 -30.09 -6.03
CA ASN A 622 16.81 -30.38 -4.70
C ASN A 622 15.32 -30.77 -4.72
N GLN A 623 14.52 -30.19 -5.63
CA GLN A 623 13.09 -30.52 -5.73
C GLN A 623 12.86 -32.02 -5.97
N GLY A 624 13.69 -32.66 -6.83
CA GLY A 624 13.62 -34.10 -7.07
C GLY A 624 13.91 -34.92 -5.81
N LEU A 625 14.91 -34.51 -5.02
CA LEU A 625 15.27 -35.16 -3.77
C LEU A 625 14.17 -34.99 -2.70
N ILE A 626 13.63 -33.78 -2.56
CA ILE A 626 12.51 -33.48 -1.65
C ILE A 626 11.31 -34.38 -1.95
N MET A 627 10.94 -34.50 -3.23
CA MET A 627 9.86 -35.37 -3.66
C MET A 627 10.18 -36.86 -3.40
N SER A 628 11.36 -37.33 -3.78
CA SER A 628 11.74 -38.75 -3.58
C SER A 628 11.75 -39.20 -2.12
N LYS A 629 11.94 -38.26 -1.18
CA LYS A 629 11.93 -38.51 0.28
C LYS A 629 10.55 -38.28 0.91
N GLY A 630 9.49 -38.10 0.11
CA GLY A 630 8.13 -37.91 0.61
C GLY A 630 7.85 -36.52 1.20
N GLY A 631 8.64 -35.51 0.83
CA GLY A 631 8.54 -34.17 1.38
C GLY A 631 7.20 -33.49 1.11
N ALA A 632 6.59 -33.69 -0.08
CA ALA A 632 5.27 -33.11 -0.35
C ALA A 632 4.18 -33.80 0.47
N ARG A 633 4.26 -35.12 0.67
CA ARG A 633 3.35 -35.86 1.56
C ARG A 633 3.44 -35.37 3.01
N LEU A 634 4.65 -35.16 3.54
CA LEU A 634 4.83 -34.65 4.91
C LEU A 634 4.28 -33.22 5.06
N LEU A 635 4.54 -32.35 4.09
CA LEU A 635 3.99 -31.00 4.04
C LEU A 635 2.45 -31.01 3.94
N ALA A 636 1.88 -31.90 3.14
CA ALA A 636 0.43 -32.09 3.03
C ALA A 636 -0.19 -32.57 4.35
N ASN A 637 0.45 -33.53 5.03
CA ASN A 637 0.04 -34.00 6.34
C ASN A 637 0.08 -32.87 7.37
N LEU A 638 1.13 -32.04 7.38
CA LEU A 638 1.21 -30.88 8.26
C LEU A 638 0.08 -29.88 7.98
N ALA A 639 -0.20 -29.55 6.71
CA ALA A 639 -1.29 -28.66 6.33
C ALA A 639 -2.66 -29.15 6.82
N SER A 640 -2.86 -30.47 6.95
CA SER A 640 -4.11 -31.04 7.48
C SER A 640 -4.25 -30.91 9.00
N LYS A 641 -3.14 -30.81 9.74
CA LYS A 641 -3.07 -30.84 11.21
C LYS A 641 -2.97 -29.46 11.86
N THR A 642 -2.70 -28.41 11.10
CA THR A 642 -2.52 -27.05 11.63
C THR A 642 -3.48 -26.06 10.98
N ASP A 643 -3.97 -25.13 11.78
CA ASP A 643 -4.72 -23.96 11.31
C ASP A 643 -3.91 -22.66 11.44
N ASP A 644 -2.62 -22.73 11.84
CA ASP A 644 -1.74 -21.55 11.94
C ASP A 644 -1.45 -20.95 10.56
N PRO A 645 -1.92 -19.72 10.26
CA PRO A 645 -1.76 -19.14 8.93
C PRO A 645 -0.30 -18.95 8.51
N GLN A 646 0.62 -18.72 9.46
CA GLN A 646 2.03 -18.52 9.13
C GLN A 646 2.71 -19.83 8.72
N THR A 647 2.43 -20.93 9.42
CA THR A 647 2.87 -22.27 9.04
C THR A 647 2.28 -22.67 7.69
N LEU A 648 0.96 -22.50 7.51
CA LEU A 648 0.29 -22.80 6.24
C LEU A 648 0.88 -21.99 5.06
N ARG A 649 1.26 -20.73 5.29
CA ARG A 649 1.92 -19.90 4.28
C ARG A 649 3.28 -20.49 3.86
N MET A 650 4.09 -20.98 4.81
CA MET A 650 5.37 -21.61 4.52
C MET A 650 5.19 -22.93 3.78
N VAL A 651 4.23 -23.75 4.22
CA VAL A 651 3.88 -25.02 3.57
C VAL A 651 3.40 -24.79 2.13
N ALA A 652 2.47 -23.86 1.92
CA ALA A 652 2.01 -23.48 0.58
C ALA A 652 3.17 -22.94 -0.27
N GLY A 653 4.09 -22.18 0.32
CA GLY A 653 5.29 -21.69 -0.35
C GLY A 653 6.20 -22.82 -0.87
N ALA A 654 6.45 -23.84 -0.04
CA ALA A 654 7.25 -25.01 -0.41
C ALA A 654 6.60 -25.79 -1.54
N ILE A 655 5.31 -26.14 -1.40
CA ILE A 655 4.58 -26.87 -2.44
C ILE A 655 4.49 -26.06 -3.74
N ALA A 656 4.30 -24.73 -3.66
CA ALA A 656 4.26 -23.86 -4.84
C ALA A 656 5.59 -23.79 -5.61
N ASN A 657 6.73 -23.96 -4.92
CA ASN A 657 8.03 -24.05 -5.59
C ASN A 657 8.17 -25.40 -6.34
N LEU A 658 7.69 -26.50 -5.73
CA LEU A 658 7.66 -27.84 -6.36
C LEU A 658 6.73 -27.89 -7.59
N CYS A 659 5.63 -27.13 -7.59
CA CYS A 659 4.71 -27.00 -8.73
C CYS A 659 5.39 -26.47 -10.02
N GLY A 660 6.54 -25.80 -9.92
CA GLY A 660 7.27 -25.26 -11.06
C GLY A 660 8.01 -26.29 -11.91
N ASN A 661 8.05 -27.57 -11.50
CA ASN A 661 8.81 -28.62 -12.16
C ASN A 661 7.89 -29.71 -12.72
N GLU A 662 7.76 -29.74 -14.04
CA GLU A 662 6.87 -30.65 -14.76
C GLU A 662 7.15 -32.13 -14.50
N LYS A 663 8.41 -32.50 -14.24
CA LYS A 663 8.81 -33.90 -13.97
C LYS A 663 8.22 -34.42 -12.66
N LEU A 664 7.85 -33.52 -11.74
CA LEU A 664 7.37 -33.85 -10.40
C LEU A 664 5.83 -33.84 -10.31
N HIS A 665 5.12 -33.37 -11.33
CA HIS A 665 3.67 -33.13 -11.28
C HIS A 665 2.84 -34.37 -10.92
N VAL A 666 3.20 -35.54 -11.47
CA VAL A 666 2.52 -36.82 -11.17
C VAL A 666 2.72 -37.20 -9.72
N MET A 667 3.97 -37.20 -9.24
CA MET A 667 4.30 -37.53 -7.86
C MET A 667 3.70 -36.51 -6.88
N LEU A 668 3.67 -35.23 -7.23
CA LEU A 668 3.07 -34.17 -6.42
C LEU A 668 1.57 -34.38 -6.23
N LYS A 669 0.87 -34.89 -7.25
CA LYS A 669 -0.52 -35.30 -7.14
C LYS A 669 -0.67 -36.52 -6.23
N GLU A 670 0.11 -37.57 -6.46
CA GLU A 670 0.05 -38.82 -5.69
C GLU A 670 0.32 -38.61 -4.20
N GLU A 671 1.25 -37.70 -3.87
CA GLU A 671 1.56 -37.30 -2.50
C GLU A 671 0.54 -36.34 -1.88
N GLY A 672 -0.50 -35.95 -2.62
CA GLY A 672 -1.58 -35.08 -2.12
C GLY A 672 -1.22 -33.60 -2.04
N GLY A 673 -0.14 -33.15 -2.69
CA GLY A 673 0.30 -31.76 -2.67
C GLY A 673 -0.74 -30.78 -3.24
N ILE A 674 -1.41 -31.15 -4.34
CA ILE A 674 -2.46 -30.33 -4.96
C ILE A 674 -3.67 -30.23 -4.03
N LYS A 675 -4.11 -31.34 -3.43
CA LYS A 675 -5.19 -31.37 -2.45
C LYS A 675 -4.87 -30.55 -1.20
N ALA A 676 -3.62 -30.59 -0.73
CA ALA A 676 -3.18 -29.77 0.39
C ALA A 676 -3.27 -28.27 0.08
N LEU A 677 -2.83 -27.84 -1.11
CA LEU A 677 -2.99 -26.45 -1.55
C LEU A 677 -4.47 -26.01 -1.53
N LEU A 678 -5.37 -26.85 -2.04
CA LEU A 678 -6.81 -26.56 -2.04
C LEU A 678 -7.43 -26.59 -0.65
N TYR A 679 -6.99 -27.51 0.22
CA TYR A 679 -7.43 -27.58 1.61
C TYR A 679 -7.07 -26.32 2.39
N MET A 680 -5.85 -25.79 2.21
CA MET A 680 -5.35 -24.60 2.89
C MET A 680 -6.11 -23.31 2.53
N VAL A 681 -6.90 -23.30 1.45
CA VAL A 681 -7.81 -22.20 1.11
C VAL A 681 -8.75 -21.88 2.28
N LYS A 682 -9.19 -22.90 3.03
CA LYS A 682 -10.12 -22.74 4.15
C LYS A 682 -9.62 -21.77 5.23
N SER A 683 -8.30 -21.52 5.29
CA SER A 683 -7.69 -20.59 6.23
C SER A 683 -8.15 -19.14 6.04
N GLY A 684 -8.66 -18.77 4.85
CA GLY A 684 -9.09 -17.41 4.52
C GLY A 684 -7.96 -16.36 4.51
N ASN A 685 -6.72 -16.76 4.80
CA ASN A 685 -5.60 -15.85 4.91
C ASN A 685 -5.08 -15.45 3.52
N SER A 686 -4.97 -14.15 3.28
CA SER A 686 -4.56 -13.58 2.00
C SER A 686 -3.19 -14.04 1.52
N ASP A 687 -2.23 -14.19 2.44
CA ASP A 687 -0.86 -14.57 2.08
C ASP A 687 -0.76 -16.06 1.73
N VAL A 688 -1.53 -16.90 2.43
CA VAL A 688 -1.65 -18.33 2.11
C VAL A 688 -2.28 -18.50 0.73
N ILE A 689 -3.40 -17.79 0.47
CA ILE A 689 -4.09 -17.81 -0.83
C ILE A 689 -3.17 -17.31 -1.95
N ALA A 690 -2.33 -16.30 -1.70
CA ALA A 690 -1.36 -15.81 -2.67
C ALA A 690 -0.33 -16.89 -3.05
N GLN A 691 0.16 -17.68 -2.09
CA GLN A 691 1.08 -18.79 -2.35
C GLN A 691 0.41 -19.93 -3.13
N ILE A 692 -0.84 -20.27 -2.76
CA ILE A 692 -1.64 -21.28 -3.45
C ILE A 692 -1.84 -20.87 -4.92
N ALA A 693 -2.32 -19.65 -5.17
CA ALA A 693 -2.51 -19.13 -6.52
C ALA A 693 -1.20 -19.16 -7.33
N ARG A 694 -0.07 -18.75 -6.73
CA ARG A 694 1.26 -18.83 -7.35
C ARG A 694 1.62 -20.26 -7.75
N GLY A 695 1.42 -21.23 -6.86
CA GLY A 695 1.68 -22.65 -7.11
C GLY A 695 0.83 -23.21 -8.25
N LEU A 696 -0.48 -22.97 -8.23
CA LEU A 696 -1.41 -23.42 -9.27
C LEU A 696 -1.08 -22.80 -10.64
N ALA A 697 -0.70 -21.51 -10.68
CA ALA A 697 -0.29 -20.84 -11.90
C ALA A 697 1.01 -21.42 -12.49
N ASN A 698 2.00 -21.69 -11.65
CA ASN A 698 3.25 -22.32 -12.07
C ASN A 698 3.02 -23.73 -12.62
N PHE A 699 2.19 -24.51 -11.94
CA PHE A 699 1.81 -25.85 -12.38
C PHE A 699 1.10 -25.80 -13.74
N ALA A 700 0.03 -25.02 -13.86
CA ALA A 700 -0.73 -24.87 -15.09
C ALA A 700 0.14 -24.41 -16.28
N LYS A 701 1.05 -23.46 -16.02
CA LYS A 701 2.00 -22.99 -17.03
C LYS A 701 2.94 -24.09 -17.52
N CYS A 702 3.54 -24.86 -16.62
CA CYS A 702 4.45 -25.95 -17.00
C CYS A 702 3.70 -27.07 -17.71
N GLU A 703 2.54 -27.48 -17.18
CA GLU A 703 1.69 -28.50 -17.79
C GLU A 703 1.27 -28.10 -19.21
N SER A 704 0.85 -26.85 -19.43
CA SER A 704 0.50 -26.36 -20.78
C SER A 704 1.65 -26.45 -21.79
N ARG A 705 2.91 -26.29 -21.35
CA ARG A 705 4.09 -26.46 -22.22
C ARG A 705 4.28 -27.91 -22.63
N THR A 706 4.17 -28.85 -21.69
CA THR A 706 4.29 -30.28 -21.98
C THR A 706 3.22 -30.79 -22.94
N ILE A 707 2.00 -30.27 -22.81
CA ILE A 707 0.87 -30.61 -23.68
C ILE A 707 1.08 -30.04 -25.08
N ASN A 708 1.46 -28.77 -25.19
CA ASN A 708 1.74 -28.11 -26.48
C ASN A 708 2.91 -28.77 -27.23
N GLN A 709 3.87 -29.36 -26.51
CA GLN A 709 4.99 -30.12 -27.10
C GLN A 709 4.65 -31.58 -27.40
N GLY A 710 3.45 -32.06 -27.04
CA GLY A 710 2.99 -33.42 -27.30
C GLY A 710 3.55 -34.48 -26.35
N TYR A 711 4.28 -34.09 -25.30
CA TYR A 711 4.84 -35.03 -24.31
C TYR A 711 3.80 -35.57 -23.33
N ARG A 712 2.67 -34.87 -23.19
CA ARG A 712 1.55 -35.29 -22.35
C ARG A 712 0.22 -35.03 -23.05
N LYS A 713 -0.71 -35.98 -22.92
CA LYS A 713 -2.10 -35.88 -23.40
C LYS A 713 -3.05 -36.22 -22.25
N GLY A 714 -4.30 -35.79 -22.34
CA GLY A 714 -5.32 -36.02 -21.33
C GLY A 714 -5.60 -34.80 -20.47
N ARG A 715 -6.58 -34.98 -19.57
CA ARG A 715 -7.06 -33.97 -18.62
C ARG A 715 -5.93 -33.49 -17.70
N SER A 716 -5.95 -32.22 -17.33
CA SER A 716 -4.98 -31.64 -16.40
C SER A 716 -5.09 -32.26 -15.00
N LEU A 717 -3.95 -32.49 -14.34
CA LEU A 717 -3.94 -32.99 -12.96
C LEU A 717 -4.58 -32.01 -11.98
N LEU A 718 -4.46 -30.70 -12.24
CA LEU A 718 -5.11 -29.66 -11.45
C LEU A 718 -6.62 -29.72 -11.58
N VAL A 719 -7.12 -29.98 -12.80
CA VAL A 719 -8.55 -30.08 -13.06
C VAL A 719 -9.12 -31.35 -12.43
N GLU A 720 -8.39 -32.46 -12.50
CA GLU A 720 -8.77 -33.72 -11.84
C GLU A 720 -8.90 -33.58 -10.31
N ASP A 721 -8.04 -32.79 -9.67
CA ASP A 721 -8.08 -32.54 -8.22
C ASP A 721 -9.01 -31.37 -7.83
N GLY A 722 -9.77 -30.80 -8.78
CA GLY A 722 -10.81 -29.79 -8.52
C GLY A 722 -10.31 -28.35 -8.40
N ALA A 723 -9.07 -28.06 -8.79
CA ALA A 723 -8.52 -26.70 -8.68
C ALA A 723 -9.23 -25.68 -9.60
N LEU A 724 -9.76 -26.14 -10.75
CA LEU A 724 -10.48 -25.27 -11.69
C LEU A 724 -11.71 -24.62 -11.04
N THR A 725 -12.51 -25.41 -10.34
CA THR A 725 -13.70 -24.92 -9.64
C THR A 725 -13.34 -23.85 -8.61
N TRP A 726 -12.26 -24.06 -7.86
CA TRP A 726 -11.77 -23.08 -6.90
C TRP A 726 -11.32 -21.78 -7.58
N MET A 727 -10.55 -21.86 -8.66
CA MET A 727 -10.08 -20.68 -9.41
C MET A 727 -11.24 -19.86 -9.97
N VAL A 728 -12.26 -20.53 -10.50
CA VAL A 728 -13.47 -19.88 -11.00
C VAL A 728 -14.32 -19.28 -9.87
N ALA A 729 -14.37 -19.91 -8.69
CA ALA A 729 -15.08 -19.32 -7.55
C ALA A 729 -14.38 -18.07 -6.95
N ASN A 730 -13.07 -17.88 -7.20
CA ASN A 730 -12.24 -16.89 -6.50
C ASN A 730 -11.78 -15.72 -7.38
N GLN A 731 -12.58 -15.33 -8.36
CA GLN A 731 -12.27 -14.26 -9.33
C GLN A 731 -12.28 -12.85 -8.69
N ASN A 732 -13.09 -12.67 -7.66
CA ASN A 732 -13.29 -11.39 -6.99
C ASN A 732 -12.21 -11.04 -5.95
N ILE A 733 -11.13 -11.83 -5.84
CA ILE A 733 -10.03 -11.53 -4.93
C ILE A 733 -9.48 -10.14 -5.23
N THR A 734 -9.47 -9.26 -4.23
CA THR A 734 -9.10 -7.83 -4.34
C THR A 734 -7.61 -7.61 -4.56
N ILE A 735 -6.79 -8.59 -4.17
CA ILE A 735 -5.32 -8.52 -4.24
C ILE A 735 -4.86 -8.76 -5.68
N SER A 736 -4.26 -7.73 -6.29
CA SER A 736 -3.89 -7.72 -7.71
C SER A 736 -2.87 -8.81 -8.10
N SER A 737 -1.93 -9.16 -7.24
CA SER A 737 -0.93 -10.21 -7.48
C SER A 737 -1.57 -11.60 -7.48
N THR A 738 -2.43 -11.89 -6.51
CA THR A 738 -3.16 -13.17 -6.41
C THR A 738 -4.10 -13.35 -7.59
N ARG A 739 -4.89 -12.31 -7.93
CA ARG A 739 -5.78 -12.33 -9.11
C ARG A 739 -5.01 -12.65 -10.38
N ARG A 740 -3.85 -11.99 -10.59
CA ARG A 740 -2.97 -12.29 -11.74
C ARG A 740 -2.61 -13.77 -11.85
N HIS A 741 -2.25 -14.41 -10.74
CA HIS A 741 -1.86 -15.81 -10.76
C HIS A 741 -3.04 -16.72 -11.13
N ILE A 742 -4.24 -16.44 -10.61
CA ILE A 742 -5.47 -17.17 -10.96
C ILE A 742 -5.80 -16.99 -12.45
N GLU A 743 -5.78 -15.75 -12.95
CA GLU A 743 -6.07 -15.47 -14.37
C GLU A 743 -5.08 -16.16 -15.31
N LEU A 744 -3.78 -16.17 -14.96
CA LEU A 744 -2.75 -16.90 -15.71
C LEU A 744 -2.98 -18.41 -15.69
N ALA A 745 -3.33 -18.97 -14.53
CA ALA A 745 -3.62 -20.40 -14.40
C ALA A 745 -4.80 -20.82 -15.29
N LEU A 746 -5.89 -20.04 -15.27
CA LEU A 746 -7.06 -20.27 -16.12
C LEU A 746 -6.71 -20.20 -17.61
N CYS A 747 -5.92 -19.22 -18.02
CA CYS A 747 -5.48 -19.10 -19.41
C CYS A 747 -4.62 -20.28 -19.87
N HIS A 748 -3.73 -20.78 -19.02
CA HIS A 748 -2.88 -21.93 -19.35
C HIS A 748 -3.67 -23.24 -19.36
N LEU A 749 -4.60 -23.45 -18.44
CA LEU A 749 -5.45 -24.65 -18.42
C LEU A 749 -6.40 -24.71 -19.62
N ALA A 750 -6.89 -23.56 -20.07
CA ALA A 750 -7.77 -23.45 -21.23
C ALA A 750 -7.08 -23.77 -22.57
N GLN A 751 -5.74 -23.84 -22.62
CA GLN A 751 -5.01 -24.25 -23.82
C GLN A 751 -5.14 -25.75 -24.09
N ASN A 752 -5.44 -26.56 -23.08
CA ASN A 752 -5.63 -27.99 -23.25
C ASN A 752 -7.07 -28.29 -23.70
N GLU A 753 -7.24 -28.91 -24.86
CA GLU A 753 -8.55 -29.29 -25.40
C GLU A 753 -9.28 -30.29 -24.50
N ASP A 754 -8.55 -31.16 -23.80
CA ASP A 754 -9.13 -32.17 -22.91
C ASP A 754 -9.80 -31.56 -21.65
N ASN A 755 -9.53 -30.28 -21.34
CA ASN A 755 -10.14 -29.59 -20.21
C ASN A 755 -11.45 -28.86 -20.57
N VAL A 756 -11.87 -28.85 -21.85
CA VAL A 756 -12.97 -27.99 -22.32
C VAL A 756 -14.29 -28.28 -21.60
N GLN A 757 -14.63 -29.55 -21.41
CA GLN A 757 -15.86 -29.93 -20.71
C GLN A 757 -15.88 -29.45 -19.25
N ASP A 758 -14.71 -29.44 -18.59
CA ASP A 758 -14.58 -28.92 -17.23
C ASP A 758 -14.76 -27.40 -17.20
N PHE A 759 -14.21 -26.69 -18.20
CA PHE A 759 -14.42 -25.24 -18.34
C PHE A 759 -15.88 -24.87 -18.63
N VAL A 760 -16.62 -25.71 -19.36
CA VAL A 760 -18.06 -25.53 -19.58
C VAL A 760 -18.80 -25.70 -18.25
N THR A 761 -18.58 -26.83 -17.57
CA THR A 761 -19.33 -27.20 -16.35
C THR A 761 -19.01 -26.28 -15.17
N SER A 762 -17.78 -25.77 -15.06
CA SER A 762 -17.38 -24.89 -13.97
C SER A 762 -17.70 -23.41 -14.21
N GLY A 763 -18.21 -23.02 -15.38
CA GLY A 763 -18.35 -21.60 -15.77
C GLY A 763 -17.02 -20.92 -16.15
N GLY A 764 -15.95 -21.69 -16.39
CA GLY A 764 -14.64 -21.18 -16.74
C GLY A 764 -14.59 -20.45 -18.09
N ILE A 765 -15.46 -20.78 -19.04
CA ILE A 765 -15.54 -20.07 -20.34
C ILE A 765 -15.97 -18.60 -20.16
N ILE A 766 -16.99 -18.37 -19.33
CA ILE A 766 -17.48 -17.03 -19.00
C ILE A 766 -16.34 -16.19 -18.42
N GLU A 767 -15.58 -16.81 -17.53
CA GLU A 767 -14.45 -16.16 -16.89
C GLU A 767 -13.31 -15.86 -17.85
N LEU A 768 -12.97 -16.80 -18.74
CA LEU A 768 -11.94 -16.59 -19.74
C LEU A 768 -12.31 -15.41 -20.67
N LYS A 769 -13.60 -15.27 -20.99
CA LYS A 769 -14.14 -14.13 -21.75
C LYS A 769 -14.02 -12.82 -20.97
N ARG A 770 -14.39 -12.80 -19.69
CA ARG A 770 -14.20 -11.65 -18.79
C ARG A 770 -12.73 -11.22 -18.75
N ILE A 771 -11.81 -12.15 -18.50
CA ILE A 771 -10.36 -11.89 -18.47
C ILE A 771 -9.88 -11.28 -19.78
N SER A 772 -10.37 -11.76 -20.93
CA SER A 772 -9.97 -11.25 -22.25
C SER A 772 -10.34 -9.78 -22.49
N LEU A 773 -11.38 -9.27 -21.82
CA LEU A 773 -11.91 -7.92 -21.98
C LEU A 773 -11.46 -6.99 -20.85
N GLU A 774 -11.53 -7.47 -19.61
CA GLU A 774 -11.50 -6.64 -18.40
C GLU A 774 -10.21 -6.79 -17.57
N SER A 775 -9.36 -7.79 -17.83
CA SER A 775 -8.14 -7.96 -17.02
C SER A 775 -7.29 -6.67 -17.13
N PRO A 776 -6.79 -6.12 -16.01
CA PRO A 776 -6.02 -4.87 -16.03
C PRO A 776 -4.67 -5.03 -16.73
N ARG A 777 -4.18 -6.27 -16.91
CA ARG A 777 -2.90 -6.53 -17.55
C ARG A 777 -3.04 -6.98 -19.00
N GLU A 778 -2.29 -6.31 -19.87
CA GLU A 778 -2.37 -6.54 -21.31
C GLU A 778 -1.84 -7.91 -21.75
N ASP A 779 -0.78 -8.42 -21.12
CA ASP A 779 -0.22 -9.75 -21.38
C ASP A 779 -1.24 -10.86 -21.12
N ILE A 780 -1.99 -10.76 -20.03
CA ILE A 780 -3.04 -11.72 -19.65
C ILE A 780 -4.25 -11.59 -20.59
N ARG A 781 -4.72 -10.37 -20.88
CA ARG A 781 -5.80 -10.16 -21.86
C ARG A 781 -5.47 -10.78 -23.20
N HIS A 782 -4.25 -10.54 -23.69
CA HIS A 782 -3.80 -11.09 -24.97
C HIS A 782 -3.72 -12.62 -24.92
N LEU A 783 -3.22 -13.20 -23.83
CA LEU A 783 -3.17 -14.66 -23.66
C LEU A 783 -4.58 -15.28 -23.63
N ALA A 784 -5.53 -14.66 -22.94
CA ALA A 784 -6.93 -15.10 -22.90
C ALA A 784 -7.57 -15.03 -24.29
N LYS A 785 -7.43 -13.91 -25.00
CA LYS A 785 -7.92 -13.76 -26.39
C LYS A 785 -7.32 -14.81 -27.33
N LYS A 786 -6.00 -15.00 -27.24
CA LYS A 786 -5.31 -16.02 -28.05
C LYS A 786 -5.86 -17.40 -27.75
N THR A 787 -6.05 -17.74 -26.47
CA THR A 787 -6.54 -19.07 -26.05
C THR A 787 -7.98 -19.32 -26.52
N LEU A 788 -8.86 -18.32 -26.38
CA LEU A 788 -10.24 -18.38 -26.89
C LEU A 788 -10.30 -18.59 -28.41
N ASN A 789 -9.39 -17.99 -29.17
CA ASN A 789 -9.39 -18.07 -30.63
C ASN A 789 -8.65 -19.29 -31.19
N SER A 790 -7.66 -19.81 -30.46
CA SER A 790 -6.79 -20.89 -30.94
C SER A 790 -7.24 -22.29 -30.53
N ASN A 791 -8.10 -22.42 -29.51
CA ASN A 791 -8.64 -23.70 -29.09
C ASN A 791 -9.99 -23.98 -29.82
N PRO A 792 -10.00 -24.84 -30.86
CA PRO A 792 -11.19 -25.09 -31.69
C PRO A 792 -12.33 -25.77 -30.93
N ALA A 793 -12.06 -26.43 -29.80
CA ALA A 793 -13.09 -26.99 -28.95
C ALA A 793 -13.78 -25.92 -28.10
N LEU A 794 -13.04 -24.94 -27.56
CA LEU A 794 -13.63 -23.76 -26.89
C LEU A 794 -14.46 -22.91 -27.85
N VAL A 795 -13.96 -22.66 -29.07
CA VAL A 795 -14.70 -21.88 -30.09
C VAL A 795 -16.04 -22.56 -30.43
N ARG A 796 -16.07 -23.88 -30.58
CA ARG A 796 -17.30 -24.63 -30.86
C ARG A 796 -18.32 -24.52 -29.74
N GLU A 797 -17.90 -24.58 -28.49
CA GLU A 797 -18.81 -24.42 -27.36
C GLU A 797 -19.33 -22.98 -27.21
N MET A 798 -18.49 -21.97 -27.50
CA MET A 798 -18.91 -20.57 -27.52
C MET A 798 -19.88 -20.22 -28.66
N GLN A 799 -19.98 -21.04 -29.71
CA GLN A 799 -20.95 -20.86 -30.79
C GLN A 799 -22.30 -21.52 -30.50
N LYS A 800 -22.38 -22.40 -29.49
CA LYS A 800 -23.60 -23.13 -29.12
C LYS A 800 -24.46 -22.41 -28.07
N GLY A 801 -23.87 -21.50 -27.29
CA GLY A 801 -24.54 -20.65 -26.29
C GLY A 801 -24.42 -19.19 -26.66
#